data_AF-A0A4R6V9Q5-F1
#
_entry.id   AF-A0A4R6V9Q5-F1
#
_cell.length_a   1.000
_cell.length_b   1.000
_cell.length_c   1.000
_cell.angle_alpha   90.00
_cell.angle_beta   90.00
_cell.angle_gamma   90.00
#
_symmetry.space_group_name_H-M   'P 1'
#
loop_
_entity.id
_entity.type
_entity.pdbx_description
1 polymer ?
#
loop_
_entity_poly.entity_id
_entity_poly.type
_entity_poly.pdbx_seq_one_letter_code
_entity_poly.pdbx_strand_id
1 'polypeptide(L)'
;MLRLLRVLPALALVLAVLGACSGAPPPVVGQVPVPAPAPTPQLEPDPTELRIGVDDLGVGFNPHRVADDTPLSRAMAALVLPSAFRPGPDGEPRLDTSVVTSARVTSTEPFTVSYEIAPAASWSDNAPVAAEDFVYLWQQMRSQPGVVGAAGYRAITDVRSRAGGKAVDVVFDRPYPAWQTLFDHMLPAHLLKDAPGSWGGGLTDSIPVSAGPFTVRVVDRIRGQVTLARNDRFWGTPAVPDEVVFQAAEAPSLIDRVRSGDVQATQFRADAEDLAALRAVGSSLSVRTLPEPALVQLALRSDDGPLADVRVRRAVASAMDRSALRSVGTNGGPSAQLPADSFGRAPSEEDYRSTLPADSPAARQDLAETFRLLADAGYTRGADGTWERGGQPLILRLAAPPQVAPYGRLIATLGTQLRAAGIASVVVADGGMSGFAPGRGPATTTTPGSPSPVPAPPPTGTSPSGGALLATTPTPTPGGGTSSTPRSGPTSSSSTTTTTVPPTPNSSSDLAVADIAVESLPIGGDPIADLASVVGCPGGRAPATSGRTGTDPGVALAAADVAPTSPNAPGAPVPNEAAPSSAAGPTSTSPPTSAAPPASTTGAAPTSTDAAGPSTAATTPDADELDELTEDLADPQASEALTPTGFCDPALQSLLDAASAGTVSPDTALALAEPSLWSLLPVIPLFQAASVLVSPTERTDVVVGPLTESPFAGADRWTPPPATQRGDDGIN
;
A
#
# COMPACT_ATOMS: atom_id res chain seq x y z
N MET A 1 -100.07 74.32 27.84
CA MET A 1 -100.97 74.91 26.83
C MET A 1 -100.37 74.67 25.47
N LEU A 2 -101.16 74.05 24.58
CA LEU A 2 -101.00 73.97 23.10
C LEU A 2 -99.70 73.37 22.54
N ARG A 3 -99.68 72.65 21.42
CA ARG A 3 -100.61 71.82 20.64
C ARG A 3 -99.81 71.49 19.37
N LEU A 4 -100.15 70.36 18.75
CA LEU A 4 -99.95 69.99 17.35
C LEU A 4 -98.57 69.45 16.95
N LEU A 5 -98.43 68.14 16.65
CA LEU A 5 -98.85 67.44 15.39
C LEU A 5 -97.97 67.89 14.21
N ARG A 6 -97.38 67.04 13.37
CA ARG A 6 -97.61 65.64 13.02
C ARG A 6 -96.61 65.31 11.89
N VAL A 7 -96.45 64.02 11.59
CA VAL A 7 -96.17 63.46 10.24
C VAL A 7 -94.72 63.00 9.95
N LEU A 8 -94.66 61.68 9.74
CA LEU A 8 -93.82 60.86 8.85
C LEU A 8 -92.58 60.13 9.42
N PRO A 9 -92.72 58.81 9.68
CA PRO A 9 -91.64 57.90 10.02
C PRO A 9 -90.94 57.43 8.73
N ALA A 10 -89.78 57.99 8.42
CA ALA A 10 -88.90 57.52 7.34
C ALA A 10 -87.41 57.73 7.68
N LEU A 11 -87.05 57.63 8.97
CA LEU A 11 -85.66 57.71 9.43
C LEU A 11 -85.43 56.88 10.70
N ALA A 12 -86.03 55.68 10.78
CA ALA A 12 -85.83 54.72 11.87
C ALA A 12 -85.22 53.39 11.39
N LEU A 13 -84.62 53.39 10.19
CA LEU A 13 -83.81 52.27 9.66
C LEU A 13 -82.38 52.69 9.26
N VAL A 14 -81.94 53.90 9.62
CA VAL A 14 -80.53 54.35 9.42
C VAL A 14 -79.85 54.66 10.77
N LEU A 15 -80.58 54.60 11.90
CA LEU A 15 -80.06 54.88 13.24
C LEU A 15 -79.90 53.64 14.15
N ALA A 16 -79.96 52.44 13.58
CA ALA A 16 -79.61 51.17 14.25
C ALA A 16 -78.28 50.56 13.76
N VAL A 17 -77.38 51.37 13.17
CA VAL A 17 -76.01 50.97 12.76
C VAL A 17 -74.92 51.92 13.31
N LEU A 18 -75.23 52.74 14.32
CA LEU A 18 -74.27 53.70 14.90
C LEU A 18 -74.03 53.54 16.42
N GLY A 19 -74.35 52.37 16.98
CA GLY A 19 -74.24 52.09 18.42
C GLY A 19 -73.23 51.01 18.83
N ALA A 20 -72.27 50.64 17.98
CA ALA A 20 -71.30 49.58 18.29
C ALA A 20 -69.88 49.93 17.82
N CYS A 21 -69.33 51.06 18.28
CA CYS A 21 -67.89 51.35 18.22
C CYS A 21 -67.48 52.19 19.44
N SER A 22 -67.50 51.61 20.64
CA SER A 22 -66.62 52.05 21.72
C SER A 22 -65.49 51.03 21.84
N GLY A 23 -64.50 51.12 20.94
CA GLY A 23 -63.26 50.37 21.08
C GLY A 23 -62.56 50.84 22.34
N ALA A 24 -62.24 49.91 23.24
CA ALA A 24 -61.44 50.17 24.42
C ALA A 24 -60.13 50.90 24.04
N PRO A 25 -59.58 51.77 24.92
CA PRO A 25 -58.25 52.32 24.67
C PRO A 25 -57.26 51.17 24.45
N PRO A 26 -56.38 51.26 23.43
CA PRO A 26 -55.39 50.22 23.22
C PRO A 26 -54.60 50.03 24.51
N PRO A 27 -54.30 48.79 24.93
CA PRO A 27 -53.36 48.59 26.01
C PRO A 27 -52.08 49.36 25.67
N VAL A 28 -51.50 50.04 26.65
CA VAL A 28 -50.11 50.49 26.53
C VAL A 28 -49.34 49.27 26.06
N VAL A 29 -48.83 49.32 24.83
CA VAL A 29 -47.89 48.33 24.33
C VAL A 29 -46.66 48.54 25.19
N GLY A 30 -46.65 47.84 26.33
CA GLY A 30 -45.43 47.55 27.05
C GLY A 30 -44.48 47.03 26.00
N GLN A 31 -43.29 47.63 25.97
CA GLN A 31 -42.23 47.30 25.04
C GLN A 31 -42.20 45.78 24.91
N VAL A 32 -42.70 45.26 23.78
CA VAL A 32 -42.38 43.89 23.38
C VAL A 32 -40.86 43.91 23.41
N PRO A 33 -40.19 43.07 24.22
CA PRO A 33 -38.76 42.95 24.10
C PRO A 33 -38.53 42.70 22.62
N VAL A 34 -37.87 43.64 21.93
CA VAL A 34 -37.38 43.38 20.58
C VAL A 34 -36.69 42.03 20.73
N PRO A 35 -37.12 40.97 20.01
CA PRO A 35 -36.41 39.71 20.07
C PRO A 35 -34.96 40.10 19.86
N ALA A 36 -34.07 39.76 20.80
CA ALA A 36 -32.66 39.92 20.56
C ALA A 36 -32.42 39.40 19.14
N PRO A 37 -31.72 40.15 18.26
CA PRO A 37 -31.47 39.67 16.92
C PRO A 37 -31.06 38.22 17.07
N ALA A 38 -31.81 37.31 16.41
CA ALA A 38 -31.46 35.89 16.45
C ALA A 38 -29.95 35.86 16.22
N PRO A 39 -29.16 35.20 17.09
CA PRO A 39 -27.72 35.17 16.90
C PRO A 39 -27.54 34.81 15.44
N THR A 40 -26.91 35.71 14.68
CA THR A 40 -26.55 35.43 13.31
C THR A 40 -25.97 34.03 13.36
N PRO A 41 -26.46 33.04 12.58
CA PRO A 41 -25.87 31.71 12.59
C PRO A 41 -24.38 31.97 12.50
N GLN A 42 -23.65 31.71 13.58
CA GLN A 42 -22.22 31.83 13.52
C GLN A 42 -21.90 30.78 12.48
N LEU A 43 -21.46 31.20 11.29
CA LEU A 43 -20.87 30.27 10.35
C LEU A 43 -19.86 29.52 11.22
N GLU A 44 -20.06 28.21 11.37
CA GLU A 44 -19.03 27.41 12.00
C GLU A 44 -17.73 27.79 11.29
N PRO A 45 -16.67 28.15 12.05
CA PRO A 45 -15.42 28.50 11.42
C PRO A 45 -15.06 27.38 10.46
N ASP A 46 -14.70 27.73 9.22
CA ASP A 46 -14.35 26.73 8.22
C ASP A 46 -13.37 25.73 8.83
N PRO A 47 -13.55 24.42 8.59
CA PRO A 47 -12.66 23.41 9.13
C PRO A 47 -11.21 23.76 8.81
N THR A 48 -10.35 23.63 9.80
CA THR A 48 -8.91 23.77 9.64
C THR A 48 -8.40 22.63 8.76
N GLU A 49 -7.84 23.00 7.61
CA GLU A 49 -7.47 22.06 6.55
C GLU A 49 -5.97 22.08 6.32
N LEU A 50 -5.37 20.89 6.33
CA LEU A 50 -3.99 20.64 5.93
C LEU A 50 -3.97 20.03 4.52
N ARG A 51 -3.30 20.68 3.57
CA ARG A 51 -3.17 20.27 2.17
C ARG A 51 -1.77 19.72 1.90
N ILE A 52 -1.69 18.50 1.35
CA ILE A 52 -0.46 17.79 1.06
C ILE A 52 -0.44 17.37 -0.42
N GLY A 53 0.65 17.67 -1.11
CA GLY A 53 0.87 17.23 -2.49
C GLY A 53 1.45 15.81 -2.57
N VAL A 54 0.96 15.02 -3.52
CA VAL A 54 1.50 13.69 -3.86
C VAL A 54 1.60 13.56 -5.38
N ASP A 55 2.44 12.66 -5.90
CA ASP A 55 2.53 12.38 -7.34
C ASP A 55 1.31 11.63 -7.86
N ASP A 56 0.87 10.60 -7.13
CA ASP A 56 -0.28 9.78 -7.52
C ASP A 56 -1.12 9.33 -6.31
N LEU A 57 -2.34 8.84 -6.60
CA LEU A 57 -3.24 8.30 -5.58
C LEU A 57 -3.10 6.79 -5.35
N GLY A 58 -2.21 6.11 -6.08
CA GLY A 58 -2.12 4.67 -6.12
C GLY A 58 -3.32 3.98 -6.75
N VAL A 59 -3.23 2.66 -6.87
CA VAL A 59 -4.29 1.79 -7.40
C VAL A 59 -5.20 1.23 -6.29
N GLY A 60 -4.80 1.34 -5.03
CA GLY A 60 -5.55 0.88 -3.87
C GLY A 60 -4.90 1.35 -2.57
N PHE A 61 -5.57 1.07 -1.44
CA PHE A 61 -5.18 1.52 -0.11
C PHE A 61 -4.97 0.38 0.89
N ASN A 62 -4.80 -0.86 0.44
CA ASN A 62 -4.42 -1.97 1.33
C ASN A 62 -2.89 -1.95 1.58
N PRO A 63 -2.41 -1.56 2.77
CA PRO A 63 -0.98 -1.44 3.03
C PRO A 63 -0.23 -2.77 2.99
N HIS A 64 -0.95 -3.89 3.00
CA HIS A 64 -0.38 -5.23 3.01
C HIS A 64 -0.18 -5.82 1.60
N ARG A 65 -0.54 -5.09 0.55
CA ARG A 65 -0.37 -5.53 -0.86
C ARG A 65 0.77 -4.78 -1.52
N VAL A 66 1.68 -5.54 -2.14
CA VAL A 66 2.82 -4.98 -2.91
C VAL A 66 2.33 -4.01 -4.00
N ALA A 67 1.18 -4.31 -4.62
CA ALA A 67 0.61 -3.46 -5.67
C ALA A 67 0.06 -2.12 -5.17
N ASP A 68 -0.34 -2.05 -3.90
CA ASP A 68 -0.96 -0.88 -3.29
C ASP A 68 0.06 -0.09 -2.45
N ASP A 69 1.29 -0.58 -2.30
CA ASP A 69 2.33 -0.02 -1.43
C ASP A 69 2.95 1.26 -2.02
N THR A 70 2.47 2.41 -1.55
CA THR A 70 2.86 3.75 -2.02
C THR A 70 3.07 4.68 -0.82
N PRO A 71 3.80 5.80 -0.97
CA PRO A 71 3.92 6.78 0.12
C PRO A 71 2.57 7.31 0.63
N LEU A 72 1.57 7.44 -0.24
CA LEU A 72 0.21 7.84 0.13
C LEU A 72 -0.53 6.75 0.89
N SER A 73 -0.53 5.50 0.40
CA SER A 73 -1.26 4.41 1.07
C SER A 73 -0.68 4.12 2.45
N ARG A 74 0.64 4.23 2.65
CA ARG A 74 1.27 4.18 3.98
C ARG A 74 0.85 5.34 4.88
N ALA A 75 0.78 6.57 4.35
CA ALA A 75 0.29 7.72 5.11
C ALA A 75 -1.17 7.50 5.56
N MET A 76 -2.02 7.05 4.64
CA MET A 76 -3.42 6.75 4.95
C MET A 76 -3.51 5.66 6.00
N ALA A 77 -2.79 4.54 5.83
CA ALA A 77 -2.76 3.45 6.79
C ALA A 77 -2.37 3.94 8.20
N ALA A 78 -1.32 4.75 8.34
CA ALA A 78 -0.88 5.28 9.63
C ALA A 78 -1.91 6.23 10.30
N LEU A 79 -2.69 6.95 9.50
CA LEU A 79 -3.68 7.94 9.95
C LEU A 79 -5.07 7.34 10.21
N VAL A 80 -5.41 6.21 9.60
CA VAL A 80 -6.78 5.64 9.65
C VAL A 80 -6.87 4.22 10.20
N LEU A 81 -5.79 3.42 10.17
CA LEU A 81 -5.81 2.02 10.63
C LEU A 81 -5.11 1.86 11.99
N PRO A 82 -5.60 0.95 12.85
CA PRO A 82 -4.97 0.66 14.14
C PRO A 82 -3.76 -0.26 13.96
N SER A 83 -2.73 -0.10 14.79
CA SER A 83 -1.54 -0.97 14.80
C SER A 83 -1.22 -1.40 16.23
N ALA A 84 -0.73 -2.62 16.44
CA ALA A 84 -0.27 -3.05 17.76
C ALA A 84 1.02 -2.32 18.17
N PHE A 85 1.93 -2.13 17.21
CA PHE A 85 3.16 -1.35 17.35
C PHE A 85 3.23 -0.31 16.23
N ARG A 86 3.84 0.83 16.52
CA ARG A 86 4.27 1.82 15.53
C ARG A 86 5.77 2.00 15.63
N PRO A 87 6.49 2.25 14.54
CA PRO A 87 7.91 2.49 14.62
C PRO A 87 8.17 3.84 15.33
N GLY A 88 9.16 3.87 16.21
CA GLY A 88 9.60 5.08 16.88
C GLY A 88 10.44 5.97 15.94
N PRO A 89 10.85 7.17 16.36
CA PRO A 89 11.75 8.02 15.57
C PRO A 89 13.08 7.35 15.20
N ASP A 90 13.47 6.33 15.95
CA ASP A 90 14.65 5.47 15.78
C ASP A 90 14.38 4.24 14.88
N GLY A 91 13.15 4.02 14.43
CA GLY A 91 12.74 2.83 13.68
C GLY A 91 12.30 1.66 14.56
N GLU A 92 12.61 1.71 15.86
CA GLU A 92 12.32 0.62 16.79
C GLU A 92 10.82 0.51 17.09
N PRO A 93 10.21 -0.68 17.09
CA PRO A 93 8.80 -0.86 17.40
C PRO A 93 8.43 -0.34 18.80
N ARG A 94 7.43 0.54 18.86
CA ARG A 94 6.84 1.08 20.08
C ARG A 94 5.39 0.63 20.19
N LEU A 95 5.02 0.07 21.33
CA LEU A 95 3.64 -0.37 21.59
C LEU A 95 2.68 0.82 21.45
N ASP A 96 1.66 0.70 20.61
CA ASP A 96 0.59 1.69 20.53
C ASP A 96 -0.43 1.42 21.63
N THR A 97 -0.26 2.10 22.77
CA THR A 97 -1.11 1.91 23.94
C THR A 97 -2.55 2.36 23.73
N SER A 98 -2.85 3.09 22.65
CA SER A 98 -4.23 3.41 22.29
C SER A 98 -4.96 2.16 21.74
N VAL A 99 -4.26 1.24 21.10
CA VAL A 99 -4.84 0.02 20.52
C VAL A 99 -4.62 -1.19 21.43
N VAL A 100 -3.40 -1.37 21.95
CA VAL A 100 -3.01 -2.52 22.77
C VAL A 100 -2.38 -2.04 24.09
N THR A 101 -2.98 -2.36 25.22
CA THR A 101 -2.53 -1.95 26.56
C THR A 101 -1.30 -2.73 27.04
N SER A 102 -1.11 -3.97 26.57
CA SER A 102 0.11 -4.75 26.81
C SER A 102 0.32 -5.79 25.72
N ALA A 103 1.58 -6.03 25.33
CA ALA A 103 1.96 -7.14 24.47
C ALA A 103 3.25 -7.77 25.00
N ARG A 104 3.27 -9.10 25.19
CA ARG A 104 4.42 -9.81 25.79
C ARG A 104 4.50 -11.27 25.36
N VAL A 105 5.72 -11.80 25.29
CA VAL A 105 5.93 -13.25 25.21
C VAL A 105 5.51 -13.89 26.53
N THR A 106 4.56 -14.83 26.49
CA THR A 106 4.03 -15.54 27.68
C THR A 106 4.54 -16.96 27.80
N SER A 107 5.03 -17.55 26.70
CA SER A 107 5.63 -18.87 26.67
C SER A 107 6.71 -18.91 25.58
N THR A 108 7.76 -19.68 25.80
CA THR A 108 8.80 -19.97 24.80
C THR A 108 8.62 -21.33 24.14
N GLU A 109 7.82 -22.23 24.74
CA GLU A 109 7.53 -23.58 24.23
C GLU A 109 6.06 -23.99 24.53
N PRO A 110 5.14 -23.90 23.55
CA PRO A 110 5.31 -23.24 22.26
C PRO A 110 5.55 -21.73 22.43
N PHE A 111 6.27 -21.10 21.51
CA PHE A 111 6.49 -19.66 21.53
C PHE A 111 5.16 -18.94 21.36
N THR A 112 4.74 -18.17 22.37
CA THR A 112 3.42 -17.55 22.45
C THR A 112 3.54 -16.08 22.84
N VAL A 113 2.91 -15.21 22.06
CA VAL A 113 2.80 -13.77 22.31
C VAL A 113 1.36 -13.45 22.69
N SER A 114 1.18 -12.71 23.77
CA SER A 114 -0.14 -12.32 24.28
C SER A 114 -0.34 -10.81 24.17
N TYR A 115 -1.45 -10.40 23.57
CA TYR A 115 -1.90 -9.02 23.41
C TYR A 115 -3.15 -8.76 24.24
N GLU A 116 -3.19 -7.61 24.94
CA GLU A 116 -4.36 -7.13 25.68
C GLU A 116 -4.88 -5.85 25.00
N ILE A 117 -5.98 -5.97 24.26
CA ILE A 117 -6.56 -4.89 23.44
C ILE A 117 -7.22 -3.86 24.36
N ALA A 118 -7.05 -2.57 24.04
CA ALA A 118 -7.66 -1.49 24.78
C ALA A 118 -9.20 -1.63 24.76
N PRO A 119 -9.89 -1.55 25.93
CA PRO A 119 -11.35 -1.64 25.97
C PRO A 119 -12.05 -0.56 25.14
N ALA A 120 -11.46 0.63 25.05
CA ALA A 120 -11.97 1.76 24.28
C ALA A 120 -11.72 1.63 22.76
N ALA A 121 -10.89 0.68 22.31
CA ALA A 121 -10.58 0.54 20.90
C ALA A 121 -11.78 0.02 20.08
N SER A 122 -12.20 0.84 19.11
CA SER A 122 -13.36 0.60 18.26
C SER A 122 -13.17 1.14 16.84
N TRP A 123 -13.70 0.46 15.85
CA TRP A 123 -13.90 0.99 14.51
C TRP A 123 -14.90 2.15 14.51
N SER A 124 -14.83 3.01 13.49
CA SER A 124 -15.63 4.24 13.37
C SER A 124 -17.13 3.99 13.19
N ASP A 125 -17.53 2.75 12.91
CA ASP A 125 -18.90 2.24 12.86
C ASP A 125 -19.38 1.65 14.21
N ASN A 126 -18.56 1.79 15.26
CA ASN A 126 -18.75 1.30 16.62
C ASN A 126 -18.50 -0.21 16.82
N ALA A 127 -18.08 -0.96 15.80
CA ALA A 127 -17.59 -2.32 16.03
C ALA A 127 -16.33 -2.27 16.91
N PRO A 128 -16.15 -3.17 17.90
CA PRO A 128 -14.93 -3.19 18.68
C PRO A 128 -13.74 -3.62 17.80
N VAL A 129 -12.56 -3.03 18.00
CA VAL A 129 -11.32 -3.67 17.55
C VAL A 129 -11.10 -4.89 18.43
N ALA A 130 -10.94 -6.07 17.84
CA ALA A 130 -10.99 -7.32 18.58
C ALA A 130 -10.15 -8.44 17.94
N ALA A 131 -10.16 -9.62 18.55
CA ALA A 131 -9.38 -10.78 18.12
C ALA A 131 -9.65 -11.19 16.66
N GLU A 132 -10.85 -10.94 16.17
CA GLU A 132 -11.27 -11.23 14.79
C GLU A 132 -10.40 -10.47 13.77
N ASP A 133 -9.98 -9.23 14.09
CA ASP A 133 -9.12 -8.43 13.23
C ASP A 133 -7.69 -9.02 13.14
N PHE A 134 -7.19 -9.58 14.25
CA PHE A 134 -5.91 -10.31 14.30
C PHE A 134 -5.99 -11.60 13.48
N VAL A 135 -7.04 -12.39 13.66
CA VAL A 135 -7.26 -13.65 12.92
C VAL A 135 -7.38 -13.38 11.43
N TYR A 136 -8.20 -12.39 11.04
CA TYR A 136 -8.39 -12.02 9.64
C TYR A 136 -7.06 -11.64 8.99
N LEU A 137 -6.32 -10.68 9.55
CA LEU A 137 -5.05 -10.25 8.98
C LEU A 137 -4.07 -11.42 8.87
N TRP A 138 -3.94 -12.21 9.93
CA TRP A 138 -3.09 -13.40 9.95
C TRP A 138 -3.39 -14.40 8.83
N GLN A 139 -4.66 -14.70 8.60
CA GLN A 139 -5.10 -15.64 7.57
C GLN A 139 -4.90 -15.08 6.16
N GLN A 140 -5.12 -13.77 5.95
CA GLN A 140 -4.87 -13.17 4.64
C GLN A 140 -3.38 -13.12 4.32
N MET A 141 -2.54 -12.69 5.28
CA MET A 141 -1.09 -12.56 5.09
C MET A 141 -0.38 -13.89 4.79
N ARG A 142 -0.90 -15.02 5.28
CA ARG A 142 -0.33 -16.34 4.98
C ARG A 142 -0.76 -16.91 3.61
N SER A 143 -1.93 -16.53 3.11
CA SER A 143 -2.62 -17.23 2.01
C SER A 143 -2.65 -16.44 0.70
N GLN A 144 -2.68 -15.11 0.80
CA GLN A 144 -2.84 -14.25 -0.35
C GLN A 144 -1.51 -14.07 -1.10
N PRO A 145 -1.53 -14.02 -2.44
CA PRO A 145 -0.36 -13.71 -3.24
C PRO A 145 -0.04 -12.20 -3.20
N GLY A 146 1.23 -11.84 -3.43
CA GLY A 146 1.66 -10.45 -3.58
C GLY A 146 1.52 -9.61 -2.31
N VAL A 147 1.71 -10.23 -1.14
CA VAL A 147 1.63 -9.58 0.17
C VAL A 147 2.99 -9.12 0.66
N VAL A 148 3.01 -8.02 1.43
CA VAL A 148 4.19 -7.46 2.07
C VAL A 148 4.44 -8.21 3.39
N GLY A 149 5.66 -8.66 3.68
CA GLY A 149 6.01 -9.16 5.03
C GLY A 149 5.31 -10.45 5.51
N ALA A 150 4.96 -11.38 4.62
CA ALA A 150 4.25 -12.62 4.98
C ALA A 150 5.03 -13.59 5.89
N ALA A 151 6.35 -13.54 5.90
CA ALA A 151 7.19 -14.57 6.53
C ALA A 151 6.85 -14.81 8.02
N GLY A 152 6.66 -13.75 8.80
CA GLY A 152 6.28 -13.87 10.21
C GLY A 152 4.88 -14.44 10.41
N TYR A 153 3.91 -14.06 9.57
CA TYR A 153 2.55 -14.60 9.63
C TYR A 153 2.45 -16.07 9.25
N ARG A 154 3.36 -16.57 8.40
CA ARG A 154 3.46 -18.00 8.07
C ARG A 154 3.98 -18.84 9.24
N ALA A 155 4.76 -18.26 10.15
CA ALA A 155 5.26 -18.95 11.35
C ALA A 155 4.22 -19.09 12.48
N ILE A 156 3.12 -18.33 12.41
CA ILE A 156 2.03 -18.45 13.39
C ILE A 156 1.22 -19.72 13.10
N THR A 157 1.05 -20.58 14.10
CA THR A 157 0.25 -21.81 14.00
C THR A 157 -1.19 -21.61 14.44
N ASP A 158 -1.43 -20.66 15.34
CA ASP A 158 -2.73 -20.48 15.98
C ASP A 158 -2.85 -19.06 16.52
N VAL A 159 -4.05 -18.47 16.48
CA VAL A 159 -4.33 -17.23 17.21
C VAL A 159 -5.69 -17.35 17.90
N ARG A 160 -5.63 -17.28 19.23
CA ARG A 160 -6.73 -17.60 20.15
C ARG A 160 -7.30 -16.34 20.76
N SER A 161 -8.62 -16.22 20.70
CA SER A 161 -9.35 -15.18 21.41
C SER A 161 -9.52 -15.52 22.89
N ARG A 162 -9.44 -14.50 23.73
CA ARG A 162 -9.75 -14.53 25.16
C ARG A 162 -10.49 -13.27 25.55
N ALA A 163 -11.08 -13.28 26.75
CA ALA A 163 -11.72 -12.10 27.35
C ALA A 163 -12.76 -11.43 26.40
N GLY A 164 -13.56 -12.23 25.70
CA GLY A 164 -14.57 -11.74 24.75
C GLY A 164 -13.97 -10.94 23.59
N GLY A 165 -12.88 -11.42 22.99
CA GLY A 165 -12.23 -10.75 21.85
C GLY A 165 -11.26 -9.63 22.23
N LYS A 166 -11.14 -9.25 23.51
CA LYS A 166 -10.25 -8.17 23.96
C LYS A 166 -8.87 -8.63 24.41
N ALA A 167 -8.58 -9.92 24.33
CA ALA A 167 -7.24 -10.44 24.53
C ALA A 167 -6.94 -11.53 23.50
N VAL A 168 -5.70 -11.60 23.02
CA VAL A 168 -5.31 -12.46 21.90
C VAL A 168 -4.01 -13.16 22.24
N ASP A 169 -3.98 -14.49 22.11
CA ASP A 169 -2.74 -15.28 22.21
C ASP A 169 -2.35 -15.81 20.83
N VAL A 170 -1.19 -15.38 20.34
CA VAL A 170 -0.62 -15.77 19.04
C VAL A 170 0.48 -16.80 19.28
N VAL A 171 0.30 -17.99 18.74
CA VAL A 171 1.19 -19.15 18.92
C VAL A 171 1.99 -19.36 17.64
N PHE A 172 3.30 -19.59 17.78
CA PHE A 172 4.22 -19.82 16.67
C PHE A 172 4.77 -21.24 16.68
N ASP A 173 5.15 -21.75 15.50
CA ASP A 173 5.82 -23.05 15.35
C ASP A 173 7.30 -23.04 15.81
N ARG A 174 7.86 -21.84 15.98
CA ARG A 174 9.24 -21.57 16.40
C ARG A 174 9.34 -20.22 17.10
N PRO A 175 10.44 -19.94 17.83
CA PRO A 175 10.73 -18.60 18.30
C PRO A 175 10.72 -17.59 17.14
N TYR A 176 10.11 -16.43 17.33
CA TYR A 176 10.10 -15.37 16.31
C TYR A 176 10.41 -14.02 17.00
N PRO A 177 11.69 -13.62 17.09
CA PRO A 177 12.09 -12.41 17.81
C PRO A 177 11.50 -11.11 17.24
N ALA A 178 11.22 -11.07 15.94
CA ALA A 178 10.65 -9.92 15.24
C ALA A 178 9.11 -9.82 15.36
N TRP A 179 8.47 -10.50 16.33
CA TRP A 179 7.01 -10.54 16.48
C TRP A 179 6.34 -9.15 16.62
N GLN A 180 7.09 -8.14 17.06
CA GLN A 180 6.59 -6.76 17.20
C GLN A 180 6.36 -6.06 15.87
N THR A 181 6.84 -6.62 14.75
CA THR A 181 6.55 -6.12 13.40
C THR A 181 5.23 -6.66 12.85
N LEU A 182 4.53 -7.53 13.60
CA LEU A 182 3.25 -8.12 13.19
C LEU A 182 2.08 -7.32 13.75
N PHE A 183 0.92 -7.46 13.11
CA PHE A 183 -0.33 -6.79 13.46
C PHE A 183 -0.23 -5.26 13.44
N ASP A 184 0.55 -4.72 12.50
CA ASP A 184 0.49 -3.34 12.07
C ASP A 184 -0.66 -3.13 11.07
N HIS A 185 -1.21 -1.93 11.02
CA HIS A 185 -2.24 -1.52 10.08
C HIS A 185 -3.37 -2.55 9.91
N MET A 186 -3.94 -3.03 11.02
CA MET A 186 -4.97 -4.06 11.02
C MET A 186 -6.18 -3.62 10.21
N LEU A 187 -6.87 -4.60 9.60
CA LEU A 187 -7.99 -4.36 8.70
C LEU A 187 -9.31 -4.78 9.35
N PRO A 188 -10.45 -4.12 9.04
CA PRO A 188 -11.74 -4.40 9.66
C PRO A 188 -12.32 -5.74 9.17
N ALA A 189 -12.14 -6.80 9.97
CA ALA A 189 -12.53 -8.15 9.60
C ALA A 189 -14.02 -8.27 9.28
N HIS A 190 -14.87 -7.58 10.05
CA HIS A 190 -16.33 -7.61 9.92
C HIS A 190 -16.84 -7.04 8.60
N LEU A 191 -16.05 -6.23 7.90
CA LEU A 191 -16.39 -5.74 6.56
C LEU A 191 -15.73 -6.56 5.47
N LEU A 192 -14.46 -6.92 5.64
CA LEU A 192 -13.67 -7.47 4.55
C LEU A 192 -13.85 -8.98 4.38
N LYS A 193 -14.23 -9.74 5.41
CA LYS A 193 -14.38 -11.20 5.30
C LYS A 193 -15.41 -11.61 4.22
N ASP A 194 -16.49 -10.84 4.09
CA ASP A 194 -17.61 -11.13 3.18
C ASP A 194 -17.67 -10.18 1.95
N ALA A 195 -16.71 -9.25 1.83
CA ALA A 195 -16.73 -8.24 0.77
C ALA A 195 -16.39 -8.84 -0.62
N PRO A 196 -17.08 -8.43 -1.70
CA PRO A 196 -16.65 -8.71 -3.06
C PRO A 196 -15.22 -8.21 -3.30
N GLY A 197 -14.32 -9.11 -3.70
CA GLY A 197 -12.90 -8.80 -3.87
C GLY A 197 -12.08 -8.75 -2.57
N SER A 198 -12.72 -8.77 -1.39
CA SER A 198 -12.13 -8.89 -0.04
C SER A 198 -10.72 -8.27 0.07
N TRP A 199 -9.69 -9.11 0.15
CA TRP A 199 -8.28 -8.71 0.24
C TRP A 199 -7.79 -7.78 -0.88
N GLY A 200 -8.11 -8.12 -2.14
CA GLY A 200 -7.58 -7.44 -3.33
C GLY A 200 -8.41 -6.27 -3.83
N GLY A 201 -9.71 -6.23 -3.51
CA GLY A 201 -10.65 -5.24 -4.02
C GLY A 201 -11.32 -4.38 -2.94
N GLY A 202 -11.43 -4.87 -1.70
CA GLY A 202 -12.21 -4.23 -0.65
C GLY A 202 -11.70 -2.85 -0.24
N LEU A 203 -10.43 -2.55 -0.52
CA LEU A 203 -9.77 -1.28 -0.20
C LEU A 203 -9.25 -0.53 -1.45
N THR A 204 -9.73 -0.89 -2.65
CA THR A 204 -9.31 -0.23 -3.90
C THR A 204 -9.76 1.23 -3.95
N ASP A 205 -11.02 1.51 -3.61
CA ASP A 205 -11.60 2.84 -3.79
C ASP A 205 -11.66 3.68 -2.51
N SER A 206 -11.55 3.06 -1.33
CA SER A 206 -11.55 3.75 -0.03
C SER A 206 -11.15 2.79 1.11
N ILE A 207 -10.92 3.33 2.31
CA ILE A 207 -10.92 2.58 3.56
C ILE A 207 -12.23 2.91 4.29
N PRO A 208 -13.22 1.99 4.32
CA PRO A 208 -14.61 2.32 4.66
C PRO A 208 -14.84 2.66 6.14
N VAL A 209 -14.03 2.08 7.04
CA VAL A 209 -14.07 2.37 8.47
C VAL A 209 -12.65 2.53 9.00
N SER A 210 -12.52 3.36 10.03
CA SER A 210 -11.24 3.70 10.64
C SER A 210 -11.23 3.36 12.13
N ALA A 211 -10.07 3.00 12.65
CA ALA A 211 -9.77 2.94 14.07
C ALA A 211 -8.55 3.81 14.42
N GLY A 212 -8.40 4.93 13.71
CA GLY A 212 -7.33 5.92 13.87
C GLY A 212 -7.86 7.36 14.05
N PRO A 213 -6.95 8.35 14.13
CA PRO A 213 -7.31 9.76 14.33
C PRO A 213 -8.12 10.40 13.20
N PHE A 214 -8.13 9.81 12.00
CA PHE A 214 -8.90 10.28 10.86
C PHE A 214 -9.74 9.17 10.20
N THR A 215 -10.88 9.56 9.63
CA THR A 215 -11.68 8.72 8.72
C THR A 215 -11.48 9.17 7.28
N VAL A 216 -11.59 8.25 6.32
CA VAL A 216 -11.61 8.61 4.89
C VAL A 216 -12.98 9.17 4.56
N ARG A 217 -13.04 10.47 4.22
CA ARG A 217 -14.29 11.13 3.82
C ARG A 217 -14.60 10.90 2.35
N VAL A 218 -13.62 11.11 1.48
CA VAL A 218 -13.79 10.94 0.03
C VAL A 218 -12.46 10.64 -0.65
N VAL A 219 -12.51 9.73 -1.62
CA VAL A 219 -11.45 9.52 -2.62
C VAL A 219 -12.04 9.94 -3.96
N ASP A 220 -11.56 11.05 -4.50
CA ASP A 220 -11.95 11.59 -5.79
C ASP A 220 -10.81 11.39 -6.80
N ARG A 221 -10.84 10.25 -7.49
CA ARG A 221 -9.86 9.92 -8.53
C ARG A 221 -9.95 10.84 -9.76
N ILE A 222 -11.08 11.50 -9.99
CA ILE A 222 -11.26 12.43 -11.12
C ILE A 222 -10.52 13.75 -10.83
N ARG A 223 -10.63 14.25 -9.61
CA ARG A 223 -9.93 15.46 -9.15
C ARG A 223 -8.51 15.17 -8.65
N GLY A 224 -8.14 13.91 -8.50
CA GLY A 224 -6.86 13.51 -7.92
C GLY A 224 -6.78 13.91 -6.44
N GLN A 225 -7.84 13.70 -5.65
CA GLN A 225 -7.86 14.11 -4.24
C GLN A 225 -8.30 12.98 -3.32
N VAL A 226 -7.69 12.93 -2.13
CA VAL A 226 -8.19 12.17 -0.98
C VAL A 226 -8.41 13.14 0.16
N THR A 227 -9.59 13.11 0.75
CA THR A 227 -9.87 13.90 1.96
C THR A 227 -10.11 13.00 3.15
N LEU A 228 -9.36 13.25 4.19
CA LEU A 228 -9.52 12.68 5.52
C LEU A 228 -10.20 13.71 6.42
N ALA A 229 -11.15 13.26 7.24
CA ALA A 229 -11.81 14.08 8.25
C ALA A 229 -11.47 13.54 9.64
N ARG A 230 -11.24 14.43 10.62
CA ARG A 230 -10.95 14.01 12.00
C ARG A 230 -12.01 13.02 12.48
N ASN A 231 -11.54 11.93 13.09
CA ASN A 231 -12.41 10.91 13.64
C ASN A 231 -12.85 11.34 15.05
N ASP A 232 -14.02 11.95 15.17
CA ASP A 232 -14.58 12.36 16.47
C ASP A 232 -14.91 11.17 17.40
N ARG A 233 -14.90 9.93 16.88
CA ARG A 233 -15.03 8.70 17.67
C ARG A 233 -13.69 8.13 18.14
N PHE A 234 -12.57 8.72 17.75
CA PHE A 234 -11.26 8.26 18.18
C PHE A 234 -11.09 8.48 19.70
N TRP A 235 -10.74 7.42 20.42
CA TRP A 235 -10.58 7.42 21.88
C TRP A 235 -9.20 7.87 22.34
N GLY A 236 -8.24 8.00 21.42
CA GLY A 236 -6.90 8.51 21.68
C GLY A 236 -6.83 10.03 21.67
N THR A 237 -5.63 10.57 21.47
CA THR A 237 -5.44 12.02 21.31
C THR A 237 -6.11 12.51 20.02
N PRO A 238 -7.03 13.48 20.08
CA PRO A 238 -7.65 14.04 18.88
C PRO A 238 -6.63 14.70 17.96
N ALA A 239 -6.86 14.60 16.64
CA ALA A 239 -6.05 15.27 15.65
C ALA A 239 -6.19 16.80 15.75
N VAL A 240 -5.09 17.51 15.48
CA VAL A 240 -5.02 18.97 15.42
C VAL A 240 -5.79 19.53 14.20
N PRO A 241 -5.61 19.02 12.96
CA PRO A 241 -6.44 19.45 11.83
C PRO A 241 -7.87 18.89 11.94
N ASP A 242 -8.85 19.64 11.44
CA ASP A 242 -10.18 19.10 11.13
C ASP A 242 -10.12 18.19 9.90
N GLU A 243 -9.29 18.55 8.91
CA GLU A 243 -9.17 17.85 7.64
C GLU A 243 -7.72 17.74 7.15
N VAL A 244 -7.42 16.63 6.48
CA VAL A 244 -6.21 16.45 5.69
C VAL A 244 -6.60 16.13 4.25
N VAL A 245 -6.12 16.92 3.30
CA VAL A 245 -6.40 16.76 1.87
C VAL A 245 -5.11 16.44 1.14
N PHE A 246 -5.01 15.22 0.64
CA PHE A 246 -3.96 14.82 -0.30
C PHE A 246 -4.40 15.18 -1.72
N GLN A 247 -3.51 15.81 -2.49
CA GLN A 247 -3.76 16.27 -3.84
C GLN A 247 -2.69 15.74 -4.79
N ALA A 248 -3.08 14.83 -5.67
CA ALA A 248 -2.24 14.22 -6.69
C ALA A 248 -2.06 15.16 -7.89
N ALA A 249 -0.82 15.23 -8.39
CA ALA A 249 -0.50 15.91 -9.63
C ALA A 249 0.96 15.70 -10.05
N GLU A 250 1.27 16.12 -11.28
CA GLU A 250 2.62 16.11 -11.81
C GLU A 250 3.57 17.07 -11.07
N ALA A 251 4.84 16.67 -11.02
CA ALA A 251 5.91 17.34 -10.29
C ALA A 251 6.01 18.86 -10.52
N PRO A 252 5.97 19.40 -11.76
CA PRO A 252 6.02 20.85 -11.98
C PRO A 252 4.89 21.61 -11.26
N SER A 253 3.67 21.06 -11.28
CA SER A 253 2.52 21.68 -10.61
C SER A 253 2.61 21.54 -9.08
N LEU A 254 3.19 20.45 -8.57
CA LEU A 254 3.45 20.29 -7.13
C LEU A 254 4.50 21.29 -6.63
N ILE A 255 5.55 21.54 -7.42
CA ILE A 255 6.59 22.54 -7.12
C ILE A 255 5.97 23.94 -7.04
N ASP A 256 5.08 24.29 -7.98
CA ASP A 256 4.39 25.58 -7.95
C ASP A 256 3.45 25.71 -6.75
N ARG A 257 2.67 24.68 -6.43
CA ARG A 257 1.72 24.69 -5.30
C ARG A 257 2.40 24.79 -3.93
N VAL A 258 3.53 24.11 -3.73
CA VAL A 258 4.27 24.24 -2.47
C VAL A 258 4.94 25.61 -2.36
N ARG A 259 5.30 26.22 -3.50
CA ARG A 259 5.85 27.57 -3.57
C ARG A 259 4.80 28.65 -3.33
N SER A 260 3.59 28.50 -3.84
CA SER A 260 2.46 29.44 -3.61
C SER A 260 1.86 29.32 -2.21
N GLY A 261 2.07 28.18 -1.54
CA GLY A 261 1.47 27.86 -0.24
C GLY A 261 0.13 27.12 -0.35
N ASP A 262 -0.31 26.76 -1.56
CA ASP A 262 -1.52 25.98 -1.80
C ASP A 262 -1.47 24.60 -1.13
N VAL A 263 -0.27 24.00 -1.05
CA VAL A 263 0.03 22.82 -0.24
C VAL A 263 1.17 23.12 0.73
N GLN A 264 1.13 22.54 1.93
CA GLN A 264 2.13 22.82 2.97
C GLN A 264 3.37 21.92 2.85
N ALA A 265 3.24 20.77 2.19
CA ALA A 265 4.35 19.92 1.79
C ALA A 265 3.93 19.08 0.59
N THR A 266 4.91 18.59 -0.15
CA THR A 266 4.68 17.63 -1.23
C THR A 266 5.74 16.54 -1.21
N GLN A 267 5.34 15.31 -1.54
CA GLN A 267 6.25 14.20 -1.78
C GLN A 267 5.97 13.65 -3.18
N PHE A 268 7.02 13.54 -4.01
CA PHE A 268 6.88 12.97 -5.35
C PHE A 268 8.18 12.36 -5.84
N ARG A 269 8.10 11.42 -6.77
CA ARG A 269 9.28 10.89 -7.48
C ARG A 269 9.75 11.92 -8.51
N ALA A 270 10.90 12.53 -8.25
CA ALA A 270 11.51 13.53 -9.12
C ALA A 270 12.47 12.90 -10.13
N ASP A 271 12.51 13.44 -11.35
CA ASP A 271 13.57 13.16 -12.31
C ASP A 271 14.62 14.29 -12.41
N ALA A 272 15.54 14.20 -13.37
CA ALA A 272 16.59 15.19 -13.55
C ALA A 272 16.05 16.62 -13.84
N GLU A 273 14.94 16.74 -14.57
CA GLU A 273 14.31 18.02 -14.92
C GLU A 273 13.62 18.62 -13.69
N ASP A 274 12.89 17.81 -12.93
CA ASP A 274 12.25 18.23 -11.69
C ASP A 274 13.28 18.73 -10.65
N LEU A 275 14.39 18.01 -10.52
CA LEU A 275 15.50 18.43 -9.66
C LEU A 275 16.14 19.73 -10.14
N ALA A 276 16.19 19.99 -11.45
CA ALA A 276 16.66 21.27 -11.98
C ALA A 276 15.67 22.41 -11.68
N ALA A 277 14.37 22.15 -11.80
CA ALA A 277 13.31 23.10 -11.45
C ALA A 277 13.34 23.46 -9.96
N LEU A 278 13.46 22.48 -9.07
CA LEU A 278 13.61 22.70 -7.62
C LEU A 278 14.84 23.55 -7.28
N ARG A 279 15.99 23.29 -7.92
CA ARG A 279 17.20 24.11 -7.74
C ARG A 279 17.01 25.55 -8.22
N ALA A 280 16.21 25.76 -9.28
CA ALA A 280 15.91 27.08 -9.81
C ALA A 280 14.99 27.91 -8.89
N VAL A 281 14.10 27.27 -8.13
CA VAL A 281 13.28 27.94 -7.10
C VAL A 281 14.16 28.48 -5.96
N GLY A 282 15.21 27.76 -5.60
CA GLY A 282 16.21 28.22 -4.62
C GLY A 282 15.78 28.00 -3.16
N SER A 283 16.33 28.81 -2.25
CA SER A 283 16.30 28.57 -0.81
C SER A 283 14.97 28.89 -0.10
N SER A 284 13.90 29.20 -0.84
CA SER A 284 12.56 29.32 -0.23
C SER A 284 11.98 27.94 0.09
N LEU A 285 12.41 26.89 -0.61
CA LEU A 285 11.97 25.52 -0.38
C LEU A 285 13.09 24.67 0.23
N SER A 286 12.72 23.89 1.24
CA SER A 286 13.51 22.78 1.75
C SER A 286 13.22 21.54 0.89
N VAL A 287 14.26 20.96 0.31
CA VAL A 287 14.18 19.76 -0.53
C VAL A 287 15.00 18.66 0.13
N ARG A 288 14.36 17.54 0.43
CA ARG A 288 14.98 16.39 1.09
C ARG A 288 14.75 15.14 0.24
N THR A 289 15.81 14.43 -0.11
CA THR A 289 15.68 13.11 -0.73
C THR A 289 15.24 12.10 0.32
N LEU A 290 14.17 11.36 0.02
CA LEU A 290 13.65 10.28 0.85
C LEU A 290 13.80 8.96 0.08
N PRO A 291 14.71 8.08 0.48
CA PRO A 291 14.64 6.69 0.05
C PRO A 291 13.27 6.11 0.43
N GLU A 292 12.71 5.28 -0.44
CA GLU A 292 11.50 4.52 -0.17
C GLU A 292 11.88 3.11 0.36
N PRO A 293 11.03 2.47 1.18
CA PRO A 293 11.21 1.10 1.68
C PRO A 293 10.90 0.08 0.56
N ALA A 294 11.49 0.30 -0.62
CA ALA A 294 11.19 -0.43 -1.84
C ALA A 294 12.43 -0.58 -2.74
N LEU A 295 12.82 -1.81 -3.08
CA LEU A 295 13.74 -2.09 -4.18
C LEU A 295 12.96 -2.37 -5.46
N VAL A 296 13.20 -1.60 -6.51
CA VAL A 296 12.73 -1.94 -7.84
C VAL A 296 13.60 -3.08 -8.38
N GLN A 297 12.98 -4.19 -8.76
CA GLN A 297 13.67 -5.40 -9.20
C GLN A 297 12.96 -6.10 -10.36
N LEU A 298 13.67 -7.03 -11.01
CA LEU A 298 13.07 -8.00 -11.92
C LEU A 298 12.85 -9.31 -11.17
N ALA A 299 11.60 -9.76 -11.05
CA ALA A 299 11.28 -11.09 -10.57
C ALA A 299 11.28 -12.08 -11.74
N LEU A 300 11.93 -13.24 -11.58
CA LEU A 300 12.03 -14.28 -12.60
C LEU A 300 11.35 -15.56 -12.11
N ARG A 301 10.31 -15.99 -12.82
CA ARG A 301 9.55 -17.19 -12.45
C ARG A 301 10.43 -18.45 -12.53
N SER A 302 10.57 -19.16 -11.41
CA SER A 302 11.58 -20.22 -11.22
C SER A 302 10.98 -21.63 -11.11
N ASP A 303 9.66 -21.75 -10.99
CA ASP A 303 8.93 -23.02 -10.85
C ASP A 303 8.39 -23.60 -12.17
N ASP A 304 8.12 -22.75 -13.16
CA ASP A 304 7.52 -23.18 -14.43
C ASP A 304 8.03 -22.38 -15.65
N GLY A 305 8.00 -22.99 -16.84
CA GLY A 305 8.40 -22.37 -18.10
C GLY A 305 9.91 -22.37 -18.38
N PRO A 306 10.39 -21.60 -19.37
CA PRO A 306 11.81 -21.55 -19.73
C PRO A 306 12.73 -21.16 -18.58
N LEU A 307 12.25 -20.29 -17.70
CA LEU A 307 13.01 -19.77 -16.56
C LEU A 307 13.05 -20.72 -15.36
N ALA A 308 12.37 -21.89 -15.41
CA ALA A 308 12.63 -22.96 -14.44
C ALA A 308 14.08 -23.50 -14.56
N ASP A 309 14.67 -23.44 -15.77
CA ASP A 309 16.08 -23.77 -15.99
C ASP A 309 16.97 -22.58 -15.59
N VAL A 310 17.80 -22.77 -14.56
CA VAL A 310 18.73 -21.75 -14.06
C VAL A 310 19.67 -21.21 -15.14
N ARG A 311 20.02 -22.01 -16.15
CA ARG A 311 20.87 -21.57 -17.26
C ARG A 311 20.16 -20.53 -18.12
N VAL A 312 18.85 -20.67 -18.32
CA VAL A 312 18.04 -19.68 -19.05
C VAL A 312 17.88 -18.40 -18.23
N ARG A 313 17.69 -18.48 -16.90
CA ARG A 313 17.69 -17.29 -16.03
C ARG A 313 19.01 -16.53 -16.09
N ARG A 314 20.13 -17.25 -16.01
CA ARG A 314 21.48 -16.68 -16.17
C ARG A 314 21.69 -16.09 -17.56
N ALA A 315 21.17 -16.72 -18.61
CA ALA A 315 21.25 -16.20 -19.97
C ALA A 315 20.48 -14.88 -20.13
N VAL A 316 19.30 -14.77 -19.52
CA VAL A 316 18.50 -13.54 -19.47
C VAL A 316 19.26 -12.43 -18.73
N ALA A 317 19.82 -12.72 -17.56
CA ALA A 317 20.62 -11.76 -16.82
C ALA A 317 21.84 -11.28 -17.62
N SER A 318 22.54 -12.19 -18.30
CA SER A 318 23.70 -11.89 -19.17
C SER A 318 23.30 -11.11 -20.43
N ALA A 319 22.08 -11.28 -20.93
CA ALA A 319 21.60 -10.57 -22.11
C ALA A 319 21.26 -9.09 -21.81
N MET A 320 21.09 -8.75 -20.54
CA MET A 320 20.62 -7.46 -20.07
C MET A 320 21.77 -6.49 -19.81
N ASP A 321 21.59 -5.24 -20.25
CA ASP A 321 22.34 -4.09 -19.73
C ASP A 321 21.59 -3.51 -18.53
N ARG A 322 21.96 -3.97 -17.34
CA ARG A 322 21.35 -3.58 -16.06
C ARG A 322 21.60 -2.10 -15.75
N SER A 323 22.72 -1.54 -16.21
CA SER A 323 23.03 -0.12 -16.04
C SER A 323 22.12 0.77 -16.88
N ALA A 324 21.82 0.37 -18.11
CA ALA A 324 20.84 1.04 -18.96
C ALA A 324 19.43 0.96 -18.38
N LEU A 325 19.03 -0.19 -17.80
CA LEU A 325 17.75 -0.28 -17.10
C LEU A 325 17.67 0.67 -15.90
N ARG A 326 18.71 0.72 -15.05
CA ARG A 326 18.80 1.69 -13.95
C ARG A 326 18.67 3.12 -14.44
N SER A 327 19.39 3.47 -15.51
CA SER A 327 19.34 4.82 -16.09
C SER A 327 17.93 5.18 -16.58
N VAL A 328 17.24 4.27 -17.27
CA VAL A 328 15.88 4.50 -17.78
C VAL A 328 14.84 4.53 -16.65
N GLY A 329 14.99 3.67 -15.64
CA GLY A 329 14.09 3.64 -14.49
C GLY A 329 14.21 4.91 -13.66
N THR A 330 15.43 5.34 -13.36
CA THR A 330 15.67 6.47 -12.46
C THR A 330 15.58 7.84 -13.14
N ASN A 331 15.76 7.91 -14.46
CA ASN A 331 15.71 9.14 -15.27
C ASN A 331 16.54 10.31 -14.69
N GLY A 332 17.67 10.00 -14.05
CA GLY A 332 18.54 10.99 -13.40
C GLY A 332 17.98 11.62 -12.12
N GLY A 333 16.88 11.08 -11.59
CA GLY A 333 16.30 11.42 -10.29
C GLY A 333 17.12 10.88 -9.10
N PRO A 334 16.63 11.07 -7.86
CA PRO A 334 17.34 10.67 -6.65
C PRO A 334 17.69 9.18 -6.59
N SER A 335 16.81 8.31 -7.10
CA SER A 335 17.03 6.86 -7.19
C SER A 335 18.28 6.47 -7.98
N ALA A 336 18.80 7.33 -8.86
CA ALA A 336 20.03 7.09 -9.62
C ALA A 336 21.27 6.96 -8.72
N GLN A 337 21.21 7.50 -7.51
CA GLN A 337 22.28 7.41 -6.50
C GLN A 337 22.14 6.18 -5.60
N LEU A 338 21.10 5.37 -5.78
CA LEU A 338 20.78 4.21 -4.95
C LEU A 338 20.77 2.90 -5.78
N PRO A 339 21.88 2.54 -6.46
CA PRO A 339 21.95 1.27 -7.17
C PRO A 339 21.89 0.10 -6.18
N ALA A 340 20.98 -0.85 -6.41
CA ALA A 340 20.76 -2.00 -5.54
C ALA A 340 21.52 -3.22 -6.04
N ASP A 341 22.52 -3.69 -5.29
CA ASP A 341 23.44 -4.80 -5.59
C ASP A 341 23.53 -5.79 -4.41
N SER A 342 22.46 -5.88 -3.62
CA SER A 342 22.22 -6.85 -2.55
C SER A 342 20.72 -7.19 -2.54
N PHE A 343 20.37 -8.37 -2.02
CA PHE A 343 18.99 -8.81 -1.85
C PHE A 343 18.42 -8.46 -0.47
N GLY A 344 19.24 -8.46 0.59
CA GLY A 344 18.79 -8.26 1.97
C GLY A 344 19.10 -6.90 2.60
N ARG A 345 19.86 -6.03 1.92
CA ARG A 345 20.22 -4.68 2.39
C ARG A 345 19.87 -3.64 1.34
N ALA A 346 19.18 -2.59 1.75
CA ALA A 346 18.86 -1.46 0.91
C ALA A 346 20.08 -0.52 0.72
N PRO A 347 20.25 0.09 -0.47
CA PRO A 347 21.26 1.13 -0.72
C PRO A 347 21.28 2.29 0.29
N SER A 348 20.15 2.63 0.91
CA SER A 348 20.04 3.69 1.90
C SER A 348 20.49 3.30 3.30
N GLU A 349 20.71 2.01 3.58
CA GLU A 349 21.18 1.55 4.88
C GLU A 349 22.67 1.87 5.08
N GLU A 350 23.05 2.22 6.30
CA GLU A 350 24.41 2.71 6.62
C GLU A 350 25.51 1.67 6.33
N ASP A 351 25.20 0.39 6.54
CA ASP A 351 26.09 -0.75 6.35
C ASP A 351 26.02 -1.35 4.93
N TYR A 352 25.24 -0.77 4.02
CA TYR A 352 25.06 -1.30 2.67
C TYR A 352 26.39 -1.53 1.95
N ARG A 353 26.57 -2.74 1.43
CA ARG A 353 27.68 -3.12 0.55
C ARG A 353 27.13 -3.97 -0.58
N SER A 354 27.68 -3.75 -1.78
CA SER A 354 27.41 -4.62 -2.91
C SER A 354 27.89 -6.04 -2.61
N THR A 355 27.01 -7.01 -2.80
CA THR A 355 27.29 -8.45 -2.71
C THR A 355 27.39 -9.09 -4.09
N LEU A 356 27.10 -8.32 -5.16
CA LEU A 356 27.15 -8.76 -6.55
C LEU A 356 28.55 -9.24 -6.95
N PRO A 357 28.72 -10.53 -7.29
CA PRO A 357 29.99 -11.03 -7.80
C PRO A 357 30.34 -10.39 -9.15
N ALA A 358 31.62 -10.08 -9.36
CA ALA A 358 32.08 -9.46 -10.62
C ALA A 358 31.91 -10.36 -11.86
N ASP A 359 31.86 -11.68 -11.65
CA ASP A 359 31.62 -12.71 -12.65
C ASP A 359 30.13 -13.14 -12.73
N SER A 360 29.25 -12.51 -11.96
CA SER A 360 27.81 -12.75 -12.04
C SER A 360 27.29 -12.41 -13.45
N PRO A 361 26.40 -13.23 -14.03
CA PRO A 361 25.70 -12.88 -15.27
C PRO A 361 24.92 -11.56 -15.19
N ALA A 362 24.55 -11.10 -13.98
CA ALA A 362 23.85 -9.83 -13.79
C ALA A 362 24.79 -8.61 -13.67
N ALA A 363 26.12 -8.81 -13.66
CA ALA A 363 27.10 -7.74 -13.46
C ALA A 363 27.26 -6.84 -14.68
N ARG A 364 27.20 -7.42 -15.90
CA ARG A 364 27.29 -6.69 -17.16
C ARG A 364 26.66 -7.49 -18.28
N GLN A 365 26.29 -6.80 -19.37
CA GLN A 365 25.84 -7.46 -20.58
C GLN A 365 26.99 -8.27 -21.21
N ASP A 366 26.75 -9.54 -21.48
CA ASP A 366 27.68 -10.45 -22.16
C ASP A 366 26.89 -11.41 -23.06
N LEU A 367 26.77 -11.04 -24.35
CA LEU A 367 26.01 -11.84 -25.32
C LEU A 367 26.68 -13.18 -25.63
N ALA A 368 28.01 -13.28 -25.50
CA ALA A 368 28.71 -14.54 -25.74
C ALA A 368 28.35 -15.56 -24.65
N GLU A 369 28.33 -15.11 -23.40
CA GLU A 369 27.87 -15.93 -22.27
C GLU A 369 26.38 -16.27 -22.38
N THR A 370 25.52 -15.32 -22.79
CA THR A 370 24.10 -15.61 -23.11
C THR A 370 23.98 -16.75 -24.11
N PHE A 371 24.73 -16.70 -25.22
CA PHE A 371 24.64 -17.70 -26.28
C PHE A 371 25.12 -19.08 -25.81
N ARG A 372 26.20 -19.11 -25.01
CA ARG A 372 26.71 -20.33 -24.41
C ARG A 372 25.69 -20.96 -23.46
N LEU A 373 25.12 -20.16 -22.55
CA LEU A 373 24.15 -20.65 -21.57
C LEU A 373 22.86 -21.19 -22.23
N LEU A 374 22.37 -20.55 -23.29
CA LEU A 374 21.21 -21.04 -24.04
C LEU A 374 21.53 -22.33 -24.81
N ALA A 375 22.71 -22.43 -25.42
CA ALA A 375 23.17 -23.65 -26.07
C ALA A 375 23.30 -24.81 -25.07
N ASP A 376 23.89 -24.56 -23.90
CA ASP A 376 24.00 -25.54 -22.82
C ASP A 376 22.61 -25.97 -22.30
N ALA A 377 21.63 -25.06 -22.31
CA ALA A 377 20.22 -25.34 -22.00
C ALA A 377 19.46 -26.10 -23.11
N GLY A 378 20.15 -26.46 -24.20
CA GLY A 378 19.62 -27.23 -25.31
C GLY A 378 18.87 -26.41 -26.35
N TYR A 379 19.04 -25.08 -26.36
CA TYR A 379 18.50 -24.22 -27.41
C TYR A 379 19.46 -24.15 -28.59
N THR A 380 18.89 -24.14 -29.79
CA THR A 380 19.60 -23.87 -31.04
C THR A 380 19.17 -22.51 -31.58
N ARG A 381 20.11 -21.80 -32.22
CA ARG A 381 19.81 -20.51 -32.83
C ARG A 381 19.40 -20.71 -34.29
N GLY A 382 18.16 -20.35 -34.61
CA GLY A 382 17.59 -20.42 -35.96
C GLY A 382 18.26 -19.46 -36.94
N ALA A 383 17.97 -19.63 -38.23
CA ALA A 383 18.51 -18.79 -39.30
C ALA A 383 18.03 -17.32 -39.21
N ASP A 384 16.88 -17.09 -38.58
CA ASP A 384 16.33 -15.77 -38.27
C ASP A 384 16.96 -15.13 -37.02
N GLY A 385 17.87 -15.85 -36.35
CA GLY A 385 18.57 -15.40 -35.15
C GLY A 385 17.79 -15.61 -33.85
N THR A 386 16.64 -16.30 -33.88
CA THR A 386 15.86 -16.63 -32.69
C THR A 386 16.33 -17.93 -32.04
N TRP A 387 16.10 -18.09 -30.74
CA TRP A 387 16.40 -19.33 -30.03
C TRP A 387 15.20 -20.28 -30.04
N GLU A 388 15.44 -21.56 -30.30
CA GLU A 388 14.40 -22.60 -30.27
C GLU A 388 14.89 -23.87 -29.58
N ARG A 389 13.97 -24.62 -28.96
CA ARG A 389 14.25 -25.94 -28.39
C ARG A 389 13.11 -26.89 -28.76
N GLY A 390 13.44 -27.98 -29.45
CA GLY A 390 12.44 -28.93 -29.96
C GLY A 390 11.47 -28.31 -30.98
N GLY A 391 11.95 -27.37 -31.81
CA GLY A 391 11.14 -26.66 -32.82
C GLY A 391 10.16 -25.63 -32.25
N GLN A 392 10.29 -25.28 -30.97
CA GLN A 392 9.51 -24.23 -30.32
C GLN A 392 10.40 -23.02 -30.00
N PRO A 393 10.00 -21.79 -30.39
CA PRO A 393 10.78 -20.61 -30.08
C PRO A 393 10.79 -20.30 -28.58
N LEU A 394 11.90 -19.77 -28.09
CA LEU A 394 12.02 -19.19 -26.76
C LEU A 394 11.31 -17.84 -26.72
N ILE A 395 10.12 -17.84 -26.13
CA ILE A 395 9.31 -16.64 -25.90
C ILE A 395 9.21 -16.41 -24.39
N LEU A 396 9.57 -15.21 -23.94
CA LEU A 396 9.39 -14.74 -22.57
C LEU A 396 8.23 -13.75 -22.47
N ARG A 397 7.31 -13.99 -21.55
CA ARG A 397 6.21 -13.07 -21.22
C ARG A 397 6.68 -12.10 -20.16
N LEU A 398 6.55 -10.82 -20.45
CA LEU A 398 7.07 -9.73 -19.65
C LEU A 398 5.91 -8.93 -19.06
N ALA A 399 5.91 -8.71 -17.76
CA ALA A 399 4.88 -7.94 -17.07
C ALA A 399 5.49 -6.74 -16.34
N ALA A 400 4.69 -5.70 -16.25
CA ALA A 400 4.88 -4.59 -15.33
C ALA A 400 3.51 -4.00 -15.05
N PRO A 401 3.21 -3.63 -13.80
CA PRO A 401 2.04 -2.84 -13.47
C PRO A 401 1.96 -1.58 -14.38
N PRO A 402 0.98 -1.47 -15.29
CA PRO A 402 0.92 -0.36 -16.25
C PRO A 402 0.81 1.03 -15.59
N GLN A 403 0.32 1.07 -14.36
CA GLN A 403 -0.08 2.25 -13.61
C GLN A 403 1.06 2.78 -12.74
N VAL A 404 2.12 1.99 -12.55
CA VAL A 404 3.26 2.34 -11.72
C VAL A 404 4.39 2.82 -12.61
N ALA A 405 4.58 4.14 -12.68
CA ALA A 405 5.78 4.70 -13.28
C ALA A 405 6.99 4.40 -12.36
N PRO A 406 8.17 4.02 -12.89
CA PRO A 406 8.59 3.95 -14.30
C PRO A 406 8.49 2.55 -14.94
N TYR A 407 7.71 1.62 -14.39
CA TYR A 407 7.87 0.18 -14.68
C TYR A 407 7.58 -0.19 -16.13
N GLY A 408 6.64 0.51 -16.78
CA GLY A 408 6.40 0.37 -18.23
C GLY A 408 7.62 0.67 -19.10
N ARG A 409 8.44 1.67 -18.73
CA ARG A 409 9.68 1.99 -19.47
C ARG A 409 10.75 0.93 -19.24
N LEU A 410 10.86 0.42 -18.02
CA LEU A 410 11.78 -0.67 -17.66
C LEU A 410 11.49 -1.94 -18.48
N ILE A 411 10.23 -2.39 -18.48
CA ILE A 411 9.87 -3.64 -19.15
C ILE A 411 10.01 -3.56 -20.68
N ALA A 412 9.70 -2.40 -21.28
CA ALA A 412 9.90 -2.15 -22.70
C ALA A 412 11.40 -2.14 -23.09
N THR A 413 12.24 -1.59 -22.22
CA THR A 413 13.70 -1.57 -22.40
C THR A 413 14.27 -2.99 -22.28
N LEU A 414 13.84 -3.75 -21.28
CA LEU A 414 14.23 -5.16 -21.12
C LEU A 414 13.85 -5.97 -22.36
N GLY A 415 12.61 -5.86 -22.84
CA GLY A 415 12.17 -6.56 -24.05
C GLY A 415 13.00 -6.20 -25.29
N THR A 416 13.52 -4.97 -25.37
CA THR A 416 14.42 -4.55 -26.46
C THR A 416 15.79 -5.21 -26.35
N GLN A 417 16.35 -5.29 -25.15
CA GLN A 417 17.64 -5.96 -24.90
C GLN A 417 17.53 -7.48 -25.16
N LEU A 418 16.44 -8.12 -24.72
CA LEU A 418 16.20 -9.55 -24.96
C LEU A 418 16.08 -9.87 -26.46
N ARG A 419 15.30 -9.07 -27.19
CA ARG A 419 15.17 -9.22 -28.65
C ARG A 419 16.51 -9.07 -29.37
N ALA A 420 17.37 -8.14 -28.93
CA ALA A 420 18.71 -7.99 -29.48
C ALA A 420 19.60 -9.25 -29.26
N ALA A 421 19.37 -10.00 -28.19
CA ALA A 421 20.01 -11.29 -27.93
C ALA A 421 19.35 -12.49 -28.66
N GLY A 422 18.29 -12.27 -29.44
CA GLY A 422 17.53 -13.32 -30.13
C GLY A 422 16.49 -14.02 -29.25
N ILE A 423 16.25 -13.52 -28.03
CA ILE A 423 15.22 -14.03 -27.12
C ILE A 423 13.91 -13.28 -27.44
N ALA A 424 12.91 -14.00 -27.96
CA ALA A 424 11.64 -13.37 -28.25
C ALA A 424 10.91 -13.01 -26.95
N SER A 425 10.21 -11.88 -26.93
CA SER A 425 9.49 -11.42 -25.75
C SER A 425 8.18 -10.75 -26.11
N VAL A 426 7.16 -10.94 -25.28
CA VAL A 426 5.86 -10.28 -25.40
C VAL A 426 5.53 -9.59 -24.08
N VAL A 427 5.06 -8.34 -24.13
CA VAL A 427 4.54 -7.67 -22.94
C VAL A 427 3.10 -8.12 -22.73
N VAL A 428 2.79 -8.62 -21.54
CA VAL A 428 1.45 -9.06 -21.13
C VAL A 428 0.87 -8.08 -20.13
N ALA A 429 -0.46 -7.98 -20.11
CA ALA A 429 -1.16 -7.17 -19.13
C ALA A 429 -1.00 -7.80 -17.74
N ASP A 430 -0.57 -7.00 -16.76
CA ASP A 430 -0.57 -7.37 -15.35
C ASP A 430 -1.87 -6.89 -14.71
N GLY A 431 -2.59 -7.79 -14.03
CA GLY A 431 -3.82 -7.48 -13.31
C GLY A 431 -3.59 -6.79 -11.97
N GLY A 432 -2.34 -6.49 -11.59
CA GLY A 432 -2.00 -5.90 -10.29
C GLY A 432 -2.13 -6.90 -9.12
N MET A 433 -2.40 -8.16 -9.42
CA MET A 433 -2.20 -9.27 -8.49
C MET A 433 -0.97 -9.98 -8.99
N SER A 434 0.19 -9.75 -8.34
CA SER A 434 1.48 -10.46 -8.52
C SER A 434 1.55 -11.18 -9.86
N GLY A 435 2.22 -10.62 -10.88
CA GLY A 435 2.19 -11.04 -12.30
C GLY A 435 2.42 -12.54 -12.62
N PHE A 436 2.55 -13.36 -11.60
CA PHE A 436 2.73 -14.80 -11.52
C PHE A 436 1.49 -15.55 -10.97
N ALA A 437 0.28 -15.25 -11.45
CA ALA A 437 -0.88 -16.12 -11.18
C ALA A 437 -0.58 -17.59 -11.56
N PRO A 438 -1.12 -18.60 -10.85
CA PRO A 438 -0.87 -20.00 -11.18
C PRO A 438 -1.50 -20.41 -12.53
N GLY A 439 -0.72 -21.10 -13.38
CA GLY A 439 -1.20 -21.80 -14.59
C GLY A 439 -0.93 -21.10 -15.93
N ARG A 440 -0.17 -21.73 -16.84
CA ARG A 440 0.08 -21.21 -18.20
C ARG A 440 -1.15 -21.34 -19.11
N GLY A 441 -1.74 -20.21 -19.52
CA GLY A 441 -2.52 -20.14 -20.76
C GLY A 441 -1.63 -20.36 -22.00
N PRO A 442 -2.18 -20.84 -23.14
CA PRO A 442 -1.39 -21.14 -24.34
C PRO A 442 -0.73 -19.88 -24.93
N ALA A 443 0.55 -19.96 -25.27
CA ALA A 443 1.27 -18.90 -25.97
C ALA A 443 0.79 -18.86 -27.43
N THR A 444 0.00 -17.85 -27.81
CA THR A 444 -0.34 -17.60 -29.21
C THR A 444 0.62 -16.59 -29.80
N THR A 445 1.35 -17.02 -30.83
CA THR A 445 2.14 -16.15 -31.69
C THR A 445 1.20 -15.23 -32.46
N THR A 446 1.21 -13.93 -32.19
CA THR A 446 0.61 -12.96 -33.11
C THR A 446 1.60 -12.74 -34.25
N THR A 447 1.49 -13.54 -35.32
CA THR A 447 2.09 -13.21 -36.61
C THR A 447 1.46 -11.89 -37.09
N PRO A 448 2.21 -10.92 -37.65
CA PRO A 448 1.63 -9.72 -38.25
C PRO A 448 0.79 -10.13 -39.47
N GLY A 449 -0.50 -10.35 -39.27
CA GLY A 449 -1.46 -10.66 -40.32
C GLY A 449 -2.07 -9.38 -40.89
N SER A 450 -2.10 -9.31 -42.22
CA SER A 450 -2.75 -8.32 -43.09
C SER A 450 -3.98 -7.58 -42.52
N PRO A 451 -4.24 -6.34 -42.96
CA PRO A 451 -5.40 -5.56 -42.53
C PRO A 451 -6.70 -6.33 -42.80
N SER A 452 -7.46 -6.61 -41.74
CA SER A 452 -8.78 -7.22 -41.84
C SER A 452 -9.80 -6.22 -42.41
N PRO A 453 -10.84 -6.70 -43.11
CA PRO A 453 -11.72 -5.87 -43.92
C PRO A 453 -12.74 -5.09 -43.08
N VAL A 454 -13.10 -3.91 -43.56
CA VAL A 454 -14.11 -3.02 -42.97
C VAL A 454 -15.46 -3.73 -42.83
N PRO A 455 -16.15 -3.68 -41.67
CA PRO A 455 -17.45 -4.32 -41.51
C PRO A 455 -18.53 -3.66 -42.36
N ALA A 456 -19.33 -4.48 -43.05
CA ALA A 456 -20.53 -4.03 -43.76
C ALA A 456 -21.66 -3.69 -42.76
N PRO A 457 -22.51 -2.68 -43.05
CA PRO A 457 -23.59 -2.28 -42.15
C PRO A 457 -24.74 -3.30 -42.13
N PRO A 458 -25.48 -3.42 -41.00
CA PRO A 458 -26.51 -4.43 -40.80
C PRO A 458 -27.82 -4.15 -41.58
N PRO A 459 -28.62 -5.19 -41.89
CA PRO A 459 -29.87 -5.05 -42.63
C PRO A 459 -31.02 -4.52 -41.75
N THR A 460 -31.79 -3.60 -42.31
CA THR A 460 -32.98 -2.97 -41.71
C THR A 460 -34.21 -3.89 -41.77
N GLY A 461 -34.82 -4.16 -40.61
CA GLY A 461 -36.15 -4.75 -40.47
C GLY A 461 -37.17 -3.75 -39.92
N THR A 462 -38.14 -3.40 -40.77
CA THR A 462 -39.51 -2.88 -40.58
C THR A 462 -40.24 -3.47 -39.35
N SER A 463 -41.21 -2.89 -38.62
CA SER A 463 -42.14 -1.72 -38.65
C SER A 463 -42.93 -1.77 -37.29
N PRO A 464 -44.00 -0.99 -36.97
CA PRO A 464 -44.41 0.38 -37.34
C PRO A 464 -44.77 1.33 -36.16
N SER A 465 -44.69 2.64 -36.48
CA SER A 465 -45.68 3.72 -36.26
C SER A 465 -46.00 4.33 -34.88
N GLY A 466 -45.78 5.65 -34.79
CA GLY A 466 -46.64 6.54 -33.99
C GLY A 466 -46.28 8.03 -33.83
N GLY A 467 -45.93 8.76 -34.91
CA GLY A 467 -46.11 10.22 -35.09
C GLY A 467 -45.26 11.22 -34.26
N ALA A 468 -44.97 12.45 -34.68
CA ALA A 468 -45.04 13.17 -35.95
C ALA A 468 -44.38 14.57 -35.73
N LEU A 469 -43.97 15.21 -36.84
CA LEU A 469 -43.74 16.67 -37.05
C LEU A 469 -42.39 17.27 -36.57
N LEU A 470 -41.67 18.13 -37.31
CA LEU A 470 -41.80 18.76 -38.64
C LEU A 470 -40.46 19.46 -38.99
N ALA A 471 -40.10 19.44 -40.29
CA ALA A 471 -39.52 20.50 -41.16
C ALA A 471 -38.21 21.25 -40.76
N THR A 472 -37.28 21.69 -41.63
CA THR A 472 -37.12 21.69 -43.10
C THR A 472 -35.69 22.13 -43.48
N THR A 473 -35.22 21.61 -44.63
CA THR A 473 -33.99 21.86 -45.43
C THR A 473 -34.04 23.22 -46.19
N PRO A 474 -33.24 23.56 -47.25
CA PRO A 474 -32.09 22.87 -47.93
C PRO A 474 -30.86 23.75 -48.39
N THR A 475 -29.78 23.03 -48.77
CA THR A 475 -28.78 23.09 -49.90
C THR A 475 -28.81 24.25 -50.97
N PRO A 476 -27.86 24.44 -51.96
CA PRO A 476 -26.87 23.52 -52.61
C PRO A 476 -25.47 24.04 -53.13
N THR A 477 -24.58 23.06 -53.45
CA THR A 477 -23.53 22.77 -54.51
C THR A 477 -23.08 23.79 -55.62
N PRO A 478 -22.23 23.46 -56.66
CA PRO A 478 -20.96 22.67 -56.86
C PRO A 478 -19.89 23.31 -57.83
N GLY A 479 -18.76 22.61 -58.07
CA GLY A 479 -17.97 22.63 -59.34
C GLY A 479 -16.47 22.32 -59.12
N GLY A 480 -15.69 21.60 -59.91
CA GLY A 480 -15.75 20.92 -61.22
C GLY A 480 -14.32 20.38 -61.51
N GLY A 481 -14.17 19.26 -62.24
CA GLY A 481 -12.93 18.47 -62.30
C GLY A 481 -11.91 18.77 -63.41
N THR A 482 -10.85 17.96 -63.51
CA THR A 482 -10.24 17.37 -64.75
C THR A 482 -8.95 16.58 -64.44
N SER A 483 -8.54 15.75 -65.42
CA SER A 483 -7.70 14.54 -65.41
C SER A 483 -6.16 14.69 -65.39
N SER A 484 -5.45 13.64 -64.93
CA SER A 484 -4.40 12.85 -65.65
C SER A 484 -3.29 12.29 -64.73
N THR A 485 -2.89 11.02 -64.96
CA THR A 485 -1.79 10.25 -64.33
C THR A 485 -0.52 10.28 -65.21
N PRO A 486 0.64 9.68 -64.81
CA PRO A 486 1.35 9.67 -63.52
C PRO A 486 2.87 9.99 -63.67
N ARG A 487 3.60 10.31 -62.59
CA ARG A 487 5.07 10.17 -62.56
C ARG A 487 5.63 9.97 -61.14
N SER A 488 6.48 8.96 -61.02
CA SER A 488 7.15 8.50 -59.80
C SER A 488 8.25 9.44 -59.29
N GLY A 489 8.40 9.50 -57.96
CA GLY A 489 9.55 10.06 -57.23
C GLY A 489 9.45 9.66 -55.74
N PRO A 490 10.55 9.33 -55.05
CA PRO A 490 10.54 8.54 -53.82
C PRO A 490 10.34 9.41 -52.58
N THR A 491 9.55 8.95 -51.62
CA THR A 491 9.46 9.56 -50.28
C THR A 491 10.07 8.64 -49.24
N SER A 492 11.02 9.24 -48.53
CA SER A 492 11.74 8.80 -47.35
C SER A 492 10.78 8.28 -46.27
N SER A 493 11.04 7.07 -45.77
CA SER A 493 10.38 6.53 -44.58
C SER A 493 11.02 7.10 -43.32
N SER A 494 10.35 8.06 -42.67
CA SER A 494 10.56 8.37 -41.26
C SER A 494 9.85 7.32 -40.41
N SER A 495 10.61 6.51 -39.67
CA SER A 495 10.10 5.56 -38.69
C SER A 495 9.66 6.31 -37.43
N THR A 496 8.35 6.38 -37.20
CA THR A 496 7.78 6.78 -35.91
C THR A 496 7.71 5.53 -35.03
N THR A 497 8.47 5.51 -33.93
CA THR A 497 8.42 4.45 -32.92
C THR A 497 7.20 4.70 -32.03
N THR A 498 6.15 3.91 -32.17
CA THR A 498 4.97 3.99 -31.30
C THR A 498 5.23 3.18 -30.02
N THR A 499 5.40 3.85 -28.89
CA THR A 499 5.39 3.24 -27.55
C THR A 499 4.03 2.59 -27.33
N THR A 500 3.96 1.26 -27.34
CA THR A 500 2.72 0.54 -27.09
C THR A 500 2.55 0.39 -25.58
N VAL A 501 1.60 1.13 -25.01
CA VAL A 501 1.08 0.89 -23.65
C VAL A 501 0.41 -0.49 -23.65
N PRO A 502 0.69 -1.38 -22.68
CA PRO A 502 0.02 -2.68 -22.63
C PRO A 502 -1.50 -2.48 -22.43
N PRO A 503 -2.35 -3.28 -23.11
CA PRO A 503 -3.80 -3.17 -22.95
C PRO A 503 -4.22 -3.51 -21.51
N THR A 504 -5.19 -2.80 -20.96
CA THR A 504 -5.88 -3.21 -19.72
C THR A 504 -6.63 -4.52 -19.96
N PRO A 505 -6.54 -5.51 -19.05
CA PRO A 505 -7.22 -6.78 -19.22
C PRO A 505 -8.74 -6.60 -19.05
N ASN A 506 -9.55 -7.25 -19.88
CA ASN A 506 -11.00 -7.16 -19.84
C ASN A 506 -11.64 -8.33 -19.05
N SER A 507 -10.85 -9.34 -18.68
CA SER A 507 -11.26 -10.53 -17.93
C SER A 507 -10.06 -11.24 -17.27
N SER A 508 -10.31 -12.11 -16.29
CA SER A 508 -9.26 -12.94 -15.65
C SER A 508 -8.61 -13.93 -16.62
N SER A 509 -9.30 -14.33 -17.69
CA SER A 509 -8.76 -15.15 -18.78
C SER A 509 -7.80 -14.40 -19.71
N ASP A 510 -7.76 -13.06 -19.66
CA ASP A 510 -6.81 -12.24 -20.41
C ASP A 510 -5.45 -12.10 -19.69
N LEU A 511 -5.36 -12.55 -18.43
CA LEU A 511 -4.12 -12.54 -17.65
C LEU A 511 -3.23 -13.72 -18.08
N ALA A 512 -2.25 -13.44 -18.94
CA ALA A 512 -1.19 -14.38 -19.25
C ALA A 512 -0.13 -14.33 -18.14
N VAL A 513 0.17 -15.49 -17.54
CA VAL A 513 1.22 -15.61 -16.50
C VAL A 513 2.55 -15.08 -17.01
N ALA A 514 3.15 -14.12 -16.31
CA ALA A 514 4.44 -13.57 -16.67
C ALA A 514 5.57 -14.59 -16.42
N ASP A 515 6.61 -14.50 -17.23
CA ASP A 515 7.89 -15.18 -16.96
C ASP A 515 8.83 -14.22 -16.22
N ILE A 516 8.80 -12.93 -16.56
CA ILE A 516 9.54 -11.87 -15.85
C ILE A 516 8.58 -10.72 -15.52
N ALA A 517 8.62 -10.22 -14.28
CA ALA A 517 7.88 -9.03 -13.87
C ALA A 517 8.81 -7.96 -13.29
N VAL A 518 8.48 -6.68 -13.52
CA VAL A 518 9.04 -5.59 -12.70
C VAL A 518 8.22 -5.50 -11.42
N GLU A 519 8.89 -5.60 -10.28
CA GLU A 519 8.25 -5.57 -8.97
C GLU A 519 8.96 -4.59 -8.02
N SER A 520 8.22 -4.19 -6.99
CA SER A 520 8.74 -3.50 -5.82
C SER A 520 8.93 -4.53 -4.71
N LEU A 521 10.15 -4.70 -4.21
CA LEU A 521 10.43 -5.49 -3.01
C LEU A 521 10.35 -4.58 -1.79
N PRO A 522 9.39 -4.77 -0.88
CA PRO A 522 9.40 -4.09 0.41
C PRO A 522 10.70 -4.40 1.17
N ILE A 523 11.30 -3.36 1.76
CA ILE A 523 12.54 -3.41 2.54
C ILE A 523 12.47 -2.42 3.72
N GLY A 524 13.45 -2.47 4.62
CA GLY A 524 13.51 -1.56 5.77
C GLY A 524 12.75 -2.06 6.99
N GLY A 525 12.14 -3.24 6.91
CA GLY A 525 11.66 -4.01 8.05
C GLY A 525 12.75 -4.96 8.58
N ASP A 526 12.34 -6.14 9.02
CA ASP A 526 13.30 -7.20 9.35
C ASP A 526 13.85 -7.80 8.04
N PRO A 527 15.17 -7.73 7.80
CA PRO A 527 15.76 -8.10 6.52
C PRO A 527 15.63 -9.60 6.19
N ILE A 528 15.50 -10.45 7.21
CA ILE A 528 15.31 -11.89 7.02
C ILE A 528 13.86 -12.18 6.67
N ALA A 529 12.90 -11.55 7.35
CA ALA A 529 11.49 -11.66 7.06
C ALA A 529 11.15 -11.10 5.67
N ASP A 530 11.71 -9.95 5.30
CA ASP A 530 11.56 -9.33 3.98
C ASP A 530 12.07 -10.27 2.88
N LEU A 531 13.30 -10.79 3.05
CA LEU A 531 13.89 -11.74 2.11
C LEU A 531 13.09 -13.05 2.03
N ALA A 532 12.74 -13.64 3.19
CA ALA A 532 11.97 -14.89 3.26
C ALA A 532 10.55 -14.76 2.67
N SER A 533 9.99 -13.55 2.64
CA SER A 533 8.70 -13.30 2.00
C SER A 533 8.75 -13.48 0.48
N VAL A 534 9.93 -13.31 -0.14
CA VAL A 534 10.11 -13.35 -1.60
C VAL A 534 10.84 -14.58 -2.11
N VAL A 535 11.81 -15.10 -1.37
CA VAL A 535 12.60 -16.28 -1.78
C VAL A 535 12.41 -17.50 -0.87
N GLY A 536 11.54 -17.40 0.15
CA GLY A 536 11.20 -18.53 1.02
C GLY A 536 10.28 -19.55 0.34
N CYS A 537 10.27 -20.77 0.82
CA CYS A 537 9.40 -21.83 0.32
C CYS A 537 7.95 -21.63 0.81
N PRO A 538 6.95 -21.90 -0.05
CA PRO A 538 5.55 -22.01 0.37
C PRO A 538 5.40 -23.03 1.52
N GLY A 539 4.55 -22.71 2.50
CA GLY A 539 4.38 -23.56 3.70
C GLY A 539 5.51 -23.49 4.74
N GLY A 540 6.53 -22.63 4.54
CA GLY A 540 7.57 -22.35 5.54
C GLY A 540 8.48 -23.54 5.89
N ARG A 541 8.43 -24.62 5.11
CA ARG A 541 9.26 -25.82 5.31
C ARG A 541 10.00 -26.17 4.04
N ALA A 542 11.27 -26.56 4.21
CA ALA A 542 11.97 -27.32 3.18
C ALA A 542 11.15 -28.59 2.84
N PRO A 543 10.84 -28.86 1.56
CA PRO A 543 10.15 -30.10 1.20
C PRO A 543 10.96 -31.31 1.69
N ALA A 544 10.28 -32.29 2.28
CA ALA A 544 10.92 -33.51 2.74
C ALA A 544 11.69 -34.15 1.58
N THR A 545 13.02 -34.27 1.71
CA THR A 545 13.89 -34.82 0.67
C THR A 545 13.56 -36.28 0.41
N SER A 546 12.60 -36.51 -0.48
CA SER A 546 12.29 -37.82 -1.03
C SER A 546 13.26 -38.09 -2.18
N GLY A 547 14.40 -38.69 -1.85
CA GLY A 547 15.32 -39.38 -2.77
C GLY A 547 15.50 -38.78 -4.16
N ARG A 548 16.23 -37.66 -4.29
CA ARG A 548 16.83 -37.26 -5.58
C ARG A 548 18.27 -37.79 -5.64
N THR A 549 18.43 -39.00 -6.17
CA THR A 549 19.73 -39.47 -6.66
C THR A 549 19.96 -38.88 -8.05
N GLY A 550 20.53 -37.69 -8.11
CA GLY A 550 20.91 -37.04 -9.36
C GLY A 550 21.88 -35.91 -9.06
N THR A 551 23.07 -35.99 -9.66
CA THR A 551 24.11 -34.96 -9.62
C THR A 551 23.63 -33.71 -10.37
N ASP A 552 22.79 -32.90 -9.74
CA ASP A 552 22.59 -31.50 -10.10
C ASP A 552 23.59 -30.64 -9.31
N PRO A 553 24.15 -29.56 -9.89
CA PRO A 553 25.07 -28.68 -9.19
C PRO A 553 24.28 -27.76 -8.24
N GLY A 554 23.72 -28.33 -7.18
CA GLY A 554 23.36 -27.58 -6.00
C GLY A 554 24.64 -27.10 -5.35
N VAL A 555 24.80 -25.78 -5.23
CA VAL A 555 25.89 -25.18 -4.45
C VAL A 555 25.74 -25.71 -3.03
N ALA A 556 26.62 -26.62 -2.63
CA ALA A 556 26.73 -27.03 -1.24
C ALA A 556 27.13 -25.79 -0.44
N LEU A 557 26.20 -25.23 0.32
CA LEU A 557 26.55 -24.37 1.45
C LEU A 557 27.45 -25.22 2.33
N ALA A 558 28.76 -24.96 2.29
CA ALA A 558 29.71 -25.67 3.13
C ALA A 558 29.31 -25.37 4.57
N ALA A 559 28.71 -26.35 5.23
CA ALA A 559 28.50 -26.37 6.66
C ALA A 559 29.89 -26.35 7.31
N ALA A 560 30.45 -25.16 7.49
CA ALA A 560 31.53 -24.94 8.43
C ALA A 560 30.92 -24.99 9.83
N ASP A 561 31.39 -25.93 10.63
CA ASP A 561 30.93 -26.26 11.98
C ASP A 561 30.54 -25.05 12.82
N VAL A 562 29.24 -24.76 12.91
CA VAL A 562 28.67 -23.94 13.99
C VAL A 562 28.40 -24.89 15.16
N ALA A 563 29.45 -25.19 15.92
CA ALA A 563 29.31 -25.83 17.21
C ALA A 563 28.94 -24.78 18.27
N PRO A 564 27.92 -25.00 19.13
CA PRO A 564 27.60 -24.08 20.20
C PRO A 564 28.70 -24.13 21.28
N THR A 565 29.43 -23.03 21.47
CA THR A 565 30.35 -22.91 22.60
C THR A 565 29.56 -22.57 23.87
N SER A 566 29.56 -23.50 24.82
CA SER A 566 28.95 -23.35 26.14
C SER A 566 29.79 -22.42 27.03
N PRO A 567 29.19 -21.49 27.81
CA PRO A 567 29.95 -20.62 28.70
C PRO A 567 29.97 -21.22 30.11
N ASN A 568 31.10 -21.83 30.52
CA ASN A 568 31.53 -21.90 31.93
C ASN A 568 32.87 -22.65 32.10
N ALA A 569 33.95 -21.92 32.41
CA ALA A 569 34.90 -22.21 33.49
C ALA A 569 36.05 -21.16 33.53
N PRO A 570 36.66 -20.86 34.71
CA PRO A 570 37.44 -19.66 34.95
C PRO A 570 38.98 -19.88 35.07
N GLY A 571 39.78 -18.80 34.89
CA GLY A 571 41.05 -18.63 35.62
C GLY A 571 42.27 -18.01 34.91
N ALA A 572 42.47 -16.69 35.14
CA ALA A 572 43.73 -15.94 35.41
C ALA A 572 44.85 -15.80 34.33
N PRO A 573 45.81 -14.84 34.50
CA PRO A 573 45.69 -13.41 34.87
C PRO A 573 46.45 -12.48 33.88
N VAL A 574 46.14 -11.17 33.85
CA VAL A 574 46.95 -10.14 33.17
C VAL A 574 47.11 -8.91 34.08
N PRO A 575 48.30 -8.28 34.20
CA PRO A 575 48.58 -7.29 35.23
C PRO A 575 48.28 -5.84 34.82
N ASN A 576 47.65 -5.13 35.77
CA ASN A 576 47.99 -3.81 36.33
C ASN A 576 48.28 -2.61 35.39
N GLU A 577 47.38 -1.60 35.42
CA GLU A 577 47.81 -0.20 35.63
C GLU A 577 46.67 0.72 36.13
N ALA A 578 46.93 1.31 37.31
CA ALA A 578 46.56 2.62 37.87
C ALA A 578 45.09 3.16 37.88
N ALA A 579 44.55 3.26 39.10
CA ALA A 579 43.46 4.17 39.53
C ALA A 579 43.99 5.58 39.90
N PRO A 580 43.13 6.56 40.26
CA PRO A 580 42.61 6.67 41.64
C PRO A 580 41.10 7.03 41.74
N SER A 581 40.30 6.31 42.53
CA SER A 581 39.90 6.55 43.95
C SER A 581 38.89 7.69 44.24
N SER A 582 37.69 7.32 44.70
CA SER A 582 37.11 7.62 46.04
C SER A 582 35.67 7.05 46.11
N ALA A 583 35.40 6.02 46.93
CA ALA A 583 34.78 6.05 48.28
C ALA A 583 33.31 6.54 48.26
N ALA A 584 32.29 5.88 48.80
CA ALA A 584 32.15 4.76 49.73
C ALA A 584 30.72 4.17 49.62
N GLY A 585 30.53 2.88 49.93
CA GLY A 585 29.22 2.32 50.30
C GLY A 585 28.88 2.59 51.79
N PRO A 586 27.94 1.85 52.44
CA PRO A 586 27.25 0.66 51.93
C PRO A 586 25.77 0.45 52.35
N THR A 587 25.16 -0.61 51.77
CA THR A 587 24.23 -1.61 52.37
C THR A 587 22.82 -1.17 52.84
N SER A 588 21.75 -1.68 52.20
CA SER A 588 21.05 -2.98 52.46
C SER A 588 19.91 -2.81 53.47
N THR A 589 18.68 -3.22 53.14
CA THR A 589 18.01 -4.45 53.64
C THR A 589 16.52 -4.44 53.20
N SER A 590 16.04 -5.57 52.66
CA SER A 590 14.63 -5.83 52.28
C SER A 590 13.81 -6.41 53.47
N PRO A 591 12.60 -6.98 53.27
CA PRO A 591 11.28 -6.54 53.76
C PRO A 591 10.78 -7.45 54.93
N PRO A 592 9.48 -7.64 55.33
CA PRO A 592 8.35 -8.10 54.49
C PRO A 592 6.87 -7.77 54.93
N THR A 593 5.93 -8.19 54.06
CA THR A 593 4.60 -8.80 54.31
C THR A 593 3.37 -8.05 54.84
N SER A 594 2.34 -8.05 53.96
CA SER A 594 0.98 -8.63 54.11
C SER A 594 -0.01 -8.06 55.14
N ALA A 595 -1.16 -7.56 54.65
CA ALA A 595 -2.49 -8.10 54.98
C ALA A 595 -3.64 -7.24 54.36
N ALA A 596 -4.61 -7.93 53.77
CA ALA A 596 -5.99 -7.50 53.53
C ALA A 596 -6.90 -8.63 54.06
N PRO A 597 -8.25 -8.53 54.09
CA PRO A 597 -9.18 -7.41 54.33
C PRO A 597 -10.11 -7.76 55.55
N PRO A 598 -11.32 -7.17 55.76
CA PRO A 598 -12.53 -7.64 55.06
C PRO A 598 -13.62 -6.57 54.79
N ALA A 599 -14.73 -7.03 54.20
CA ALA A 599 -15.77 -6.30 53.49
C ALA A 599 -17.04 -5.90 54.30
N SER A 600 -17.88 -5.12 53.60
CA SER A 600 -19.37 -5.07 53.58
C SER A 600 -20.12 -4.08 54.49
N THR A 601 -20.93 -3.18 53.92
CA THR A 601 -22.42 -3.30 53.79
C THR A 601 -23.14 -2.01 53.29
N THR A 602 -24.01 -2.22 52.28
CA THR A 602 -25.34 -1.61 51.97
C THR A 602 -25.64 -0.10 52.02
N GLY A 603 -26.32 0.40 50.97
CA GLY A 603 -27.15 1.63 51.02
C GLY A 603 -27.81 2.06 49.71
N ALA A 604 -29.03 1.56 49.46
CA ALA A 604 -30.18 2.01 48.65
C ALA A 604 -30.10 3.15 47.59
N ALA A 605 -30.79 2.89 46.46
CA ALA A 605 -31.22 3.83 45.42
C ALA A 605 -32.44 4.69 45.82
N PRO A 606 -32.82 5.69 44.99
CA PRO A 606 -34.15 5.61 44.38
C PRO A 606 -34.18 5.91 42.86
N THR A 607 -35.28 5.43 42.27
CA THR A 607 -35.70 5.34 40.87
C THR A 607 -36.25 6.63 40.24
N SER A 608 -36.06 6.79 38.92
CA SER A 608 -37.11 7.26 38.00
C SER A 608 -36.90 6.76 36.55
N THR A 609 -37.92 6.04 36.08
CA THR A 609 -38.39 5.75 34.70
C THR A 609 -38.31 6.96 33.74
N ASP A 610 -38.27 6.90 32.40
CA ASP A 610 -38.67 5.93 31.35
C ASP A 610 -37.99 6.35 30.03
N ALA A 611 -37.68 5.39 29.14
CA ALA A 611 -37.97 5.43 27.69
C ALA A 611 -37.17 4.33 26.95
N ALA A 612 -37.86 3.24 26.62
CA ALA A 612 -37.36 2.14 25.80
C ALA A 612 -37.46 2.46 24.30
N GLY A 613 -36.38 2.15 23.57
CA GLY A 613 -36.29 1.97 22.13
C GLY A 613 -35.14 0.97 21.86
N PRO A 614 -35.22 0.09 20.85
CA PRO A 614 -34.47 -1.16 20.85
C PRO A 614 -32.98 -0.89 20.60
N SER A 615 -32.14 -1.14 21.61
CA SER A 615 -30.72 -1.36 21.42
C SER A 615 -30.56 -2.81 20.98
N THR A 616 -30.39 -3.04 19.67
CA THR A 616 -29.69 -4.22 19.20
C THR A 616 -28.24 -4.03 19.57
N ALA A 617 -27.86 -4.48 20.77
CA ALA A 617 -26.47 -4.73 21.09
C ALA A 617 -25.94 -5.72 20.04
N ALA A 618 -24.90 -5.32 19.30
CA ALA A 618 -24.15 -6.26 18.49
C ALA A 618 -23.51 -7.26 19.46
N THR A 619 -24.00 -8.50 19.42
CA THR A 619 -23.40 -9.61 20.17
C THR A 619 -22.02 -9.87 19.58
N THR A 620 -21.00 -9.83 20.42
CA THR A 620 -19.65 -10.30 20.08
C THR A 620 -19.71 -11.81 19.85
N PRO A 621 -19.10 -12.33 18.77
CA PRO A 621 -19.09 -13.77 18.52
C PRO A 621 -18.44 -14.54 19.69
N ASP A 622 -19.03 -15.67 20.08
CA ASP A 622 -18.48 -16.57 21.09
C ASP A 622 -17.35 -17.44 20.47
N ALA A 623 -16.56 -18.13 21.30
CA ALA A 623 -15.40 -18.92 20.87
C ALA A 623 -15.71 -19.97 19.77
N ASP A 624 -16.94 -20.51 19.74
CA ASP A 624 -17.39 -21.46 18.71
C ASP A 624 -17.55 -20.80 17.32
N GLU A 625 -17.94 -19.51 17.26
CA GLU A 625 -18.07 -18.75 16.00
C GLU A 625 -16.70 -18.33 15.47
N LEU A 626 -15.69 -18.22 16.34
CA LEU A 626 -14.29 -18.04 15.95
C LEU A 626 -13.63 -19.33 15.44
N ASP A 627 -13.97 -20.48 16.05
CA ASP A 627 -13.56 -21.78 15.52
C ASP A 627 -14.22 -22.03 14.15
N GLU A 628 -15.50 -21.69 13.97
CA GLU A 628 -16.15 -21.66 12.65
C GLU A 628 -15.45 -20.68 11.70
N LEU A 629 -15.05 -19.48 12.11
CA LEU A 629 -14.24 -18.57 11.27
C LEU A 629 -12.87 -19.14 10.90
N THR A 630 -12.26 -19.98 11.75
CA THR A 630 -11.04 -20.71 11.38
C THR A 630 -11.29 -21.88 10.43
N GLU A 631 -12.47 -22.51 10.46
CA GLU A 631 -12.85 -23.63 9.59
C GLU A 631 -13.47 -23.19 8.25
N ASP A 632 -14.37 -22.21 8.23
CA ASP A 632 -15.07 -21.70 7.02
C ASP A 632 -14.14 -20.87 6.11
N LEU A 633 -13.04 -20.34 6.67
CA LEU A 633 -11.96 -19.69 5.91
C LEU A 633 -10.77 -20.63 5.64
N ALA A 634 -10.75 -21.83 6.22
CA ALA A 634 -9.77 -22.86 5.89
C ALA A 634 -10.19 -23.56 4.59
N ASP A 635 -9.93 -22.91 3.46
CA ASP A 635 -9.96 -23.60 2.16
C ASP A 635 -8.89 -24.72 2.17
N PRO A 636 -9.26 -26.01 2.09
CA PRO A 636 -8.30 -27.11 1.97
C PRO A 636 -7.62 -27.14 0.58
N GLN A 637 -7.94 -26.16 -0.28
CA GLN A 637 -7.25 -25.82 -1.53
C GLN A 637 -6.61 -24.43 -1.49
N ALA A 638 -6.37 -23.83 -0.31
CA ALA A 638 -5.48 -22.68 -0.19
C ALA A 638 -4.14 -23.06 -0.82
N SER A 639 -3.97 -22.70 -2.10
CA SER A 639 -2.78 -22.97 -2.87
C SER A 639 -1.65 -22.41 -2.03
N GLU A 640 -0.75 -23.27 -1.55
CA GLU A 640 0.37 -22.88 -0.70
C GLU A 640 0.93 -21.57 -1.26
N ALA A 641 0.72 -20.46 -0.57
CA ALA A 641 0.84 -19.13 -1.16
C ALA A 641 2.19 -19.02 -1.86
N LEU A 642 2.17 -19.05 -3.18
CA LEU A 642 3.37 -19.09 -3.99
C LEU A 642 4.13 -17.79 -3.73
N THR A 643 5.43 -17.88 -3.49
CA THR A 643 6.27 -16.69 -3.58
C THR A 643 6.10 -16.07 -4.96
N PRO A 644 6.30 -14.75 -5.12
CA PRO A 644 6.14 -14.09 -6.41
C PRO A 644 6.91 -14.82 -7.52
N THR A 645 8.08 -15.35 -7.22
CA THR A 645 8.93 -16.05 -8.19
C THR A 645 8.65 -17.56 -8.32
N GLY A 646 7.83 -18.16 -7.45
CA GLY A 646 7.72 -19.62 -7.30
C GLY A 646 9.03 -20.29 -6.85
N PHE A 647 10.02 -19.50 -6.41
CA PHE A 647 11.32 -20.01 -6.02
C PHE A 647 11.26 -20.67 -4.65
N CYS A 648 11.92 -21.83 -4.53
CA CYS A 648 12.11 -22.54 -3.27
C CYS A 648 13.41 -23.35 -3.34
N ASP A 649 14.38 -22.98 -2.51
CA ASP A 649 15.62 -23.73 -2.28
C ASP A 649 15.65 -24.26 -0.83
N PRO A 650 15.69 -25.58 -0.60
CA PRO A 650 15.64 -26.16 0.75
C PRO A 650 16.78 -25.70 1.67
N ALA A 651 17.98 -25.47 1.13
CA ALA A 651 19.14 -25.10 1.92
C ALA A 651 19.05 -23.63 2.34
N LEU A 652 18.64 -22.75 1.42
CA LEU A 652 18.34 -21.36 1.74
C LEU A 652 17.16 -21.25 2.70
N GLN A 653 16.10 -22.04 2.53
CA GLN A 653 14.97 -22.06 3.46
C GLN A 653 15.43 -22.39 4.89
N SER A 654 16.25 -23.43 5.04
CA SER A 654 16.79 -23.83 6.36
C SER A 654 17.60 -22.71 7.02
N LEU A 655 18.35 -21.94 6.23
CA LEU A 655 19.11 -20.79 6.70
C LEU A 655 18.21 -19.62 7.14
N LEU A 656 17.20 -19.29 6.33
CA LEU A 656 16.21 -18.25 6.64
C LEU A 656 15.40 -18.62 7.89
N ASP A 657 15.08 -19.90 8.06
CA ASP A 657 14.40 -20.42 9.24
C ASP A 657 15.24 -20.28 10.50
N ALA A 658 16.53 -20.65 10.41
CA ALA A 658 17.48 -20.51 11.51
C ALA A 658 17.67 -19.04 11.92
N ALA A 659 17.72 -18.14 10.93
CA ALA A 659 17.86 -16.71 11.16
C ALA A 659 16.58 -16.09 11.76
N SER A 660 15.41 -16.46 11.24
CA SER A 660 14.10 -16.04 11.77
C SER A 660 13.89 -16.52 13.20
N ALA A 661 14.45 -17.67 13.56
CA ALA A 661 14.42 -18.20 14.93
C ALA A 661 15.46 -17.56 15.88
N GLY A 662 16.31 -16.66 15.38
CA GLY A 662 17.39 -16.02 16.13
C GLY A 662 18.57 -16.94 16.44
N THR A 663 18.66 -18.13 15.83
CA THR A 663 19.78 -19.06 16.01
C THR A 663 21.02 -18.68 15.19
N VAL A 664 20.81 -17.94 14.11
CA VAL A 664 21.83 -17.32 13.26
C VAL A 664 21.54 -15.83 13.21
N SER A 665 22.57 -14.97 13.31
CA SER A 665 22.33 -13.52 13.19
C SER A 665 21.88 -13.16 11.77
N PRO A 666 21.05 -12.12 11.60
CA PRO A 666 20.64 -11.63 10.28
C PRO A 666 21.83 -11.39 9.34
N ASP A 667 22.89 -10.73 9.81
CA ASP A 667 24.09 -10.46 8.99
C ASP A 667 24.77 -11.74 8.50
N THR A 668 24.89 -12.76 9.37
CA THR A 668 25.51 -14.03 9.01
C THR A 668 24.65 -14.77 7.99
N ALA A 669 23.33 -14.77 8.20
CA ALA A 669 22.40 -15.41 7.27
C ALA A 669 22.41 -14.73 5.91
N LEU A 670 22.39 -13.40 5.85
CA LEU A 670 22.52 -12.66 4.59
C LEU A 670 23.85 -12.95 3.89
N ALA A 671 24.97 -12.92 4.61
CA ALA A 671 26.29 -13.21 4.04
C ALA A 671 26.38 -14.63 3.42
N LEU A 672 25.64 -15.59 3.95
CA LEU A 672 25.55 -16.97 3.43
C LEU A 672 24.51 -17.12 2.30
N ALA A 673 23.41 -16.36 2.35
CA ALA A 673 22.33 -16.42 1.37
C ALA A 673 22.68 -15.71 0.05
N GLU A 674 23.32 -14.55 0.13
CA GLU A 674 23.60 -13.65 -0.99
C GLU A 674 24.33 -14.33 -2.16
N PRO A 675 25.42 -15.11 -1.97
CA PRO A 675 26.09 -15.82 -3.08
C PRO A 675 25.18 -16.83 -3.79
N SER A 676 24.34 -17.54 -3.04
CA SER A 676 23.40 -18.51 -3.60
C SER A 676 22.32 -17.81 -4.44
N LEU A 677 21.81 -16.68 -3.95
CA LEU A 677 20.84 -15.87 -4.69
C LEU A 677 21.43 -15.31 -5.98
N TRP A 678 22.67 -14.81 -5.98
CA TRP A 678 23.35 -14.37 -7.19
C TRP A 678 23.64 -15.50 -8.19
N SER A 679 23.82 -16.73 -7.71
CA SER A 679 23.99 -17.91 -8.58
C SER A 679 22.67 -18.39 -9.19
N LEU A 680 21.58 -18.31 -8.44
CA LEU A 680 20.27 -18.85 -8.82
C LEU A 680 19.37 -17.84 -9.54
N LEU A 681 19.58 -16.55 -9.31
CA LEU A 681 18.88 -15.41 -9.91
C LEU A 681 17.34 -15.53 -9.91
N PRO A 682 16.69 -15.76 -8.75
CA PRO A 682 15.23 -15.71 -8.66
C PRO A 682 14.68 -14.29 -8.85
N VAL A 683 15.45 -13.30 -8.41
CA VAL A 683 15.19 -11.87 -8.64
C VAL A 683 16.49 -11.18 -9.07
N ILE A 684 16.38 -9.99 -9.64
CA ILE A 684 17.52 -9.13 -10.02
C ILE A 684 17.22 -7.70 -9.52
N PRO A 685 17.80 -7.27 -8.39
CA PRO A 685 17.63 -5.90 -7.89
C PRO A 685 18.14 -4.87 -8.89
N LEU A 686 17.45 -3.75 -9.07
CA LEU A 686 17.89 -2.66 -9.95
C LEU A 686 18.34 -1.47 -9.11
N PHE A 687 17.43 -0.84 -8.38
CA PHE A 687 17.72 0.34 -7.57
C PHE A 687 16.69 0.45 -6.44
N GLN A 688 17.04 1.18 -5.39
CA GLN A 688 16.05 1.60 -4.40
C GLN A 688 15.26 2.79 -4.94
N ALA A 689 13.95 2.73 -4.84
CA ALA A 689 13.12 3.89 -5.15
C ALA A 689 13.42 5.03 -4.17
N ALA A 690 13.37 6.26 -4.65
CA ALA A 690 13.48 7.46 -3.82
C ALA A 690 12.61 8.57 -4.39
N SER A 691 12.07 9.35 -3.48
CA SER A 691 11.24 10.52 -3.72
C SER A 691 11.94 11.77 -3.20
N VAL A 692 11.39 12.94 -3.50
CA VAL A 692 11.74 14.19 -2.85
C VAL A 692 10.58 14.65 -2.00
N LEU A 693 10.89 15.05 -0.77
CA LEU A 693 10.00 15.79 0.10
C LEU A 693 10.35 17.27 -0.01
N VAL A 694 9.36 18.08 -0.34
CA VAL A 694 9.50 19.51 -0.55
C VAL A 694 8.53 20.25 0.37
N SER A 695 9.03 21.27 1.06
CA SER A 695 8.23 22.12 1.96
C SER A 695 8.80 23.53 2.00
N PRO A 696 8.03 24.56 2.40
CA PRO A 696 8.59 25.88 2.70
C PRO A 696 9.68 25.79 3.77
N THR A 697 10.78 26.55 3.64
CA THR A 697 11.94 26.43 4.55
C THR A 697 11.64 26.82 6.01
N GLU A 698 10.64 27.67 6.21
CA GLU A 698 10.17 28.07 7.55
C GLU A 698 9.41 26.96 8.29
N ARG A 699 9.06 25.88 7.58
CA ARG A 699 8.27 24.78 8.09
C ARG A 699 9.16 23.73 8.77
N THR A 700 8.92 23.49 10.06
CA THR A 700 9.73 22.53 10.87
C THR A 700 8.94 21.35 11.43
N ASP A 701 7.61 21.34 11.26
CA ASP A 701 6.72 20.25 11.69
C ASP A 701 6.78 19.01 10.77
N VAL A 702 7.36 19.14 9.58
CA VAL A 702 7.60 18.01 8.66
C VAL A 702 8.82 17.19 9.09
N VAL A 703 8.57 16.19 9.92
CA VAL A 703 9.59 15.24 10.38
C VAL A 703 9.65 14.06 9.42
N VAL A 704 10.86 13.63 9.06
CA VAL A 704 11.05 12.36 8.35
C VAL A 704 11.38 11.33 9.41
N GLY A 705 10.49 10.35 9.53
CA GLY A 705 10.64 9.21 10.40
C GLY A 705 11.45 8.08 9.75
N PRO A 706 11.30 6.85 10.27
CA PRO A 706 11.88 5.63 9.72
C PRO A 706 11.48 5.40 8.26
N LEU A 707 12.29 4.60 7.55
CA LEU A 707 12.09 4.32 6.12
C LEU A 707 10.70 3.76 5.80
N THR A 708 10.14 2.94 6.68
CA THR A 708 8.84 2.28 6.51
C THR A 708 7.65 3.21 6.77
N GLU A 709 7.86 4.38 7.38
CA GLU A 709 6.82 5.38 7.59
C GLU A 709 6.79 6.45 6.50
N SER A 710 5.59 6.83 6.11
CA SER A 710 5.41 8.03 5.30
C SER A 710 5.82 9.27 6.11
N PRO A 711 6.48 10.30 5.51
CA PRO A 711 6.72 11.58 6.18
C PRO A 711 5.42 12.29 6.60
N PHE A 712 4.27 11.83 6.12
CA PHE A 712 2.94 12.35 6.45
C PHE A 712 2.20 11.53 7.51
N ALA A 713 2.80 10.48 8.05
CA ALA A 713 2.19 9.65 9.10
C ALA A 713 1.84 10.44 10.38
N GLY A 714 2.55 11.54 10.65
CA GLY A 714 2.32 12.45 11.78
C GLY A 714 1.44 13.67 11.48
N ALA A 715 0.73 13.68 10.35
CA ALA A 715 -0.10 14.83 9.92
C ALA A 715 -1.23 15.16 10.91
N ASP A 716 -1.61 14.22 11.78
CA ASP A 716 -2.53 14.42 12.90
C ASP A 716 -2.07 15.47 13.90
N ARG A 717 -0.78 15.80 13.95
CA ARG A 717 -0.21 16.76 14.91
C ARG A 717 0.20 18.07 14.28
N TRP A 718 0.07 18.20 12.97
CA TRP A 718 0.51 19.38 12.23
C TRP A 718 -0.48 20.53 12.43
N THR A 719 0.05 21.75 12.47
CA THR A 719 -0.79 22.95 12.60
C THR A 719 -1.15 23.46 11.21
N PRO A 720 -2.45 23.50 10.84
CA PRO A 720 -2.87 24.06 9.56
C PRO A 720 -2.54 25.56 9.47
N PRO A 721 -2.30 26.11 8.26
CA PRO A 721 -2.13 27.54 8.09
C PRO A 721 -3.40 28.30 8.50
N PRO A 722 -3.28 29.56 8.97
CA PRO A 722 -4.44 30.37 9.30
C PRO A 722 -5.34 30.57 8.08
N ALA A 723 -6.66 30.54 8.29
CA ALA A 723 -7.65 30.60 7.21
C ALA A 723 -7.49 31.80 6.25
N THR A 724 -6.88 32.90 6.69
CA THR A 724 -6.63 34.12 5.90
C THR A 724 -5.50 34.02 4.86
N GLN A 725 -4.73 32.93 4.85
CA GLN A 725 -3.72 32.65 3.81
C GLN A 725 -4.25 31.71 2.70
N ARG A 726 -5.50 31.23 2.79
CA ARG A 726 -6.18 30.56 1.68
C ARG A 726 -6.49 31.64 0.65
N GLY A 727 -5.87 31.59 -0.53
CA GLY A 727 -6.00 32.60 -1.57
C GLY A 727 -7.45 32.95 -1.88
N ASP A 728 -7.91 34.07 -1.32
CA ASP A 728 -9.00 34.87 -1.84
C ASP A 728 -8.35 35.77 -2.90
N ASP A 729 -7.98 35.17 -4.05
CA ASP A 729 -7.76 35.94 -5.27
C ASP A 729 -9.14 36.46 -5.68
N GLY A 730 -9.49 37.60 -5.08
CA GLY A 730 -10.70 38.32 -5.34
C GLY A 730 -10.85 38.51 -6.85
N ILE A 731 -11.88 37.88 -7.39
CA ILE A 731 -12.52 38.37 -8.60
C ILE A 731 -13.06 39.76 -8.26
N ASN A 732 -12.32 40.79 -8.64
CA ASN A 732 -12.80 42.16 -8.77
C ASN A 732 -12.57 42.63 -10.21
#